data_AF-A0A9X6RLV3-F1
#
_entry.id   AF-A0A9X6RLV3-F1
#
_cell.length_a   1.000
_cell.length_b   1.000
_cell.length_c   1.000
_cell.angle_alpha   90.00
_cell.angle_beta   90.00
_cell.angle_gamma   90.00
#
_symmetry.space_group_name_H-M   'P 1'
#
loop_
_entity.id
_entity.type
_entity.pdbx_description
1 polymer ?
#
loop_
_entity_poly.entity_id
_entity_poly.type
_entity_poly.pdbx_seq_one_letter_code
_entity_poly.pdbx_strand_id
1 'polypeptide(L)'
;MLTLAVVIVTLLPGCVPAAVSQIKTPGPGFFRLMLGEFEITAINDGTVALDHEALMPNASKEELLRARQEAFMPSSAIMSCNAFLVNTKQHLVLIDTGAGSLMGPSFGRLVENILAAGYQPEQIDNVLLTHLHPDHMGGVTSTNRMRFPNAVIRTSQAEVDFWLNPEMVQTNASARFKQRSKIARATLAPYQTVNRLKPFNATEKEILPGFRVVIRAGHSPGHTQFFVESGGLTMVAWGDITHFEWAQLRNPALTVTFDFNQPEAARDRLELFELVAEKRFLVAAAHVPFPGLGYLRRSAGQGFDWIPARVKGSLELLELLGKKRFRVAAAHVAFPGLVYVQRAAGQRFDWVPVSTLLHSCMSAAVPQIKTPGPGFFRLMLGDFEVTTISDGTLALNPEFIMPDAPSDEIERARRAAFVPRPAPISGNAFLVNTKDHLVLIDTGAGSLMGPYFGKLLENIRAAGYRPEQIDNVFLTHLHTDHMGGVTTTDDDHRMVFPNAVIRTSQAEVDFWMNSANAPKVHDIIKPTFAQAQAALAPYQRANRFQPFNATEDEILPGFRVVIRAGHSPGHTQYFVESAGQTMVVWGDITHFLWAQLPNPALTVLLDLDATEAVKDRRELLELLVEKKFWVAGAHIPFPGIGHLRRTVRLGNGYETVGLANGYEWVPVVYDSEPERLVTADFVETANATTRPSS
;
A
#
# COMPACT_ATOMS: atom_id res chain seq x y z
N MET A 1 45.60 12.26 65.39
CA MET A 1 45.19 11.16 64.50
C MET A 1 44.14 11.71 63.55
N LEU A 2 44.49 11.91 62.28
CA LEU A 2 43.54 12.31 61.23
C LEU A 2 42.80 11.06 60.75
N THR A 3 41.48 11.09 60.77
CA THR A 3 40.63 10.04 60.21
C THR A 3 40.29 10.41 58.77
N LEU A 4 40.80 9.62 57.81
CA LEU A 4 40.57 9.78 56.37
C LEU A 4 39.16 9.26 56.04
N ALA A 5 38.28 10.11 55.50
CA ALA A 5 37.00 9.68 54.94
C ALA A 5 37.22 9.25 53.48
N VAL A 6 37.09 7.96 53.20
CA VAL A 6 37.13 7.40 51.85
C VAL A 6 35.73 7.53 51.24
N VAL A 7 35.59 8.39 50.23
CA VAL A 7 34.38 8.47 49.40
C VAL A 7 34.50 7.41 48.31
N ILE A 8 33.69 6.35 48.41
CA ILE A 8 33.55 5.35 47.35
C ILE A 8 32.57 5.90 46.32
N VAL A 9 33.08 6.30 45.16
CA VAL A 9 32.27 6.63 43.99
C VAL A 9 31.90 5.31 43.31
N THR A 10 30.69 4.83 43.51
CA THR A 10 30.13 3.74 42.69
C THR A 10 29.79 4.27 41.31
N LEU A 11 30.67 4.01 40.34
CA LEU A 11 30.36 4.15 38.92
C LEU A 11 29.29 3.10 38.56
N LEU A 12 28.06 3.55 38.33
CA LEU A 12 27.05 2.70 37.69
C LEU A 12 27.53 2.42 36.25
N PRO A 13 27.62 1.15 35.81
CA PRO A 13 27.94 0.84 34.43
C PRO A 13 26.87 1.49 33.53
N GLY A 14 27.32 2.28 32.55
CA GLY A 14 26.44 2.87 31.55
C GLY A 14 25.64 1.75 30.87
N CYS A 15 24.32 1.79 31.01
CA CYS A 15 23.43 0.86 30.34
C CYS A 15 23.54 1.14 28.83
N VAL A 16 24.32 0.33 28.11
CA VAL A 16 24.28 0.31 26.65
C VAL A 16 22.84 -0.10 26.28
N PRO A 17 22.10 0.70 25.50
CA PRO A 17 20.79 0.29 25.02
C PRO A 17 20.92 -1.05 24.31
N ALA A 18 20.09 -2.03 24.69
CA ALA A 18 20.09 -3.32 24.01
C ALA A 18 19.67 -3.12 22.55
N ALA A 19 20.39 -3.78 21.64
CA ALA A 19 20.05 -3.85 20.22
C ALA A 19 18.57 -4.19 20.01
N VAL A 20 17.88 -3.40 19.20
CA VAL A 20 16.46 -3.59 18.92
C VAL A 20 16.30 -4.67 17.86
N SER A 21 15.68 -5.80 18.21
CA SER A 21 15.45 -6.88 17.25
C SER A 21 14.58 -6.43 16.07
N GLN A 22 14.95 -6.88 14.87
CA GLN A 22 14.11 -6.75 13.67
C GLN A 22 12.82 -7.56 13.85
N ILE A 23 11.71 -7.06 13.32
CA ILE A 23 10.38 -7.63 13.51
C ILE A 23 10.05 -8.63 12.40
N LYS A 24 10.44 -8.32 11.15
CA LYS A 24 10.40 -9.18 9.97
C LYS A 24 9.02 -9.73 9.58
N THR A 25 7.96 -9.20 10.16
CA THR A 25 6.57 -9.50 9.80
C THR A 25 5.93 -8.31 9.08
N PRO A 26 5.14 -8.56 8.01
CA PRO A 26 4.41 -7.50 7.34
C PRO A 26 3.30 -6.95 8.26
N GLY A 27 2.75 -5.79 7.90
CA GLY A 27 1.52 -5.32 8.51
C GLY A 27 0.29 -6.14 8.06
N PRO A 28 -0.86 -5.97 8.71
CA PRO A 28 -2.11 -6.58 8.28
C PRO A 28 -2.40 -6.35 6.77
N GLY A 29 -2.74 -7.41 6.06
CA GLY A 29 -2.94 -7.40 4.61
C GLY A 29 -4.32 -6.91 4.20
N PHE A 30 -4.69 -5.68 4.56
CA PHE A 30 -5.92 -5.05 4.08
C PHE A 30 -5.72 -3.59 3.64
N PHE A 31 -6.50 -3.19 2.63
CA PHE A 31 -6.46 -1.84 2.06
C PHE A 31 -7.88 -1.37 1.78
N ARG A 32 -8.15 -0.08 2.02
CA ARG A 32 -9.51 0.46 1.98
C ARG A 32 -9.65 1.69 1.10
N LEU A 33 -10.74 1.74 0.34
CA LEU A 33 -11.19 2.94 -0.36
C LEU A 33 -12.72 3.01 -0.41
N MET A 34 -13.24 4.17 -0.77
CA MET A 34 -14.67 4.35 -1.05
C MET A 34 -14.93 4.28 -2.56
N LEU A 35 -15.96 3.54 -2.96
CA LEU A 35 -16.55 3.53 -4.29
C LEU A 35 -17.96 4.10 -4.19
N GLY A 36 -18.12 5.39 -4.50
CA GLY A 36 -19.38 6.10 -4.27
C GLY A 36 -19.78 6.01 -2.80
N GLU A 37 -20.92 5.40 -2.52
CA GLU A 37 -21.42 5.19 -1.16
C GLU A 37 -20.95 3.86 -0.54
N PHE A 38 -20.28 2.99 -1.30
CA PHE A 38 -19.80 1.68 -0.83
C PHE A 38 -18.38 1.76 -0.30
N GLU A 39 -18.10 1.03 0.77
CA GLU A 39 -16.74 0.85 1.27
C GLU A 39 -16.17 -0.45 0.70
N ILE A 40 -15.02 -0.35 0.01
CA ILE A 40 -14.30 -1.48 -0.55
C ILE A 40 -13.08 -1.74 0.31
N THR A 41 -12.94 -2.98 0.78
CA THR A 41 -11.74 -3.45 1.49
C THR A 41 -11.12 -4.61 0.74
N ALA A 42 -9.96 -4.41 0.12
CA ALA A 42 -9.15 -5.50 -0.38
C ALA A 42 -8.52 -6.25 0.79
N ILE A 43 -8.55 -7.58 0.74
CA ILE A 43 -8.05 -8.50 1.75
C ILE A 43 -7.05 -9.44 1.07
N ASN A 44 -5.82 -9.49 1.56
CA ASN A 44 -4.81 -10.43 1.09
C ASN A 44 -4.99 -11.78 1.79
N ASP A 45 -5.03 -12.87 1.03
CA ASP A 45 -4.97 -14.23 1.58
C ASP A 45 -3.53 -14.74 1.70
N GLY A 46 -2.60 -14.12 0.99
CA GLY A 46 -1.18 -14.44 1.01
C GLY A 46 -0.49 -14.14 -0.32
N THR A 47 0.76 -14.57 -0.43
CA THR A 47 1.61 -14.39 -1.62
C THR A 47 2.44 -15.64 -1.87
N VAL A 48 2.57 -16.02 -3.13
CA VAL A 48 3.33 -17.20 -3.55
C VAL A 48 4.34 -16.86 -4.64
N ALA A 49 5.52 -17.45 -4.53
CA ALA A 49 6.54 -17.46 -5.57
C ALA A 49 6.22 -18.58 -6.59
N LEU A 50 6.07 -18.23 -7.87
CA LEU A 50 5.75 -19.20 -8.93
C LEU A 50 6.80 -19.23 -10.04
N ASP A 51 6.95 -20.42 -10.62
CA ASP A 51 7.67 -20.60 -11.89
C ASP A 51 6.78 -20.13 -13.05
N HIS A 52 6.96 -18.86 -13.41
CA HIS A 52 6.19 -18.18 -14.44
C HIS A 52 6.48 -18.74 -15.85
N GLU A 53 7.68 -19.29 -16.10
CA GLU A 53 8.01 -19.91 -17.40
C GLU A 53 7.20 -21.19 -17.61
N ALA A 54 7.11 -22.05 -16.59
CA ALA A 54 6.32 -23.28 -16.65
C ALA A 54 4.81 -23.01 -16.76
N LEU A 55 4.36 -21.83 -16.30
CA LEU A 55 2.94 -21.50 -16.23
C LEU A 55 2.41 -20.77 -17.47
N MET A 56 3.25 -20.13 -18.29
CA MET A 56 2.84 -19.41 -19.51
C MET A 56 3.29 -20.15 -20.78
N PRO A 57 2.54 -21.16 -21.26
CA PRO A 57 3.01 -22.10 -22.29
C PRO A 57 3.17 -21.49 -23.68
N ASN A 58 2.60 -20.32 -23.92
CA ASN A 58 2.64 -19.61 -25.20
C ASN A 58 3.52 -18.36 -25.19
N ALA A 59 4.33 -18.16 -24.15
CA ALA A 59 5.34 -17.10 -24.08
C ALA A 59 6.74 -17.65 -24.41
N SER A 60 7.59 -16.85 -25.06
CA SER A 60 9.01 -17.20 -25.16
C SER A 60 9.76 -16.81 -23.87
N LYS A 61 10.87 -17.51 -23.58
CA LYS A 61 11.72 -17.17 -22.42
C LYS A 61 12.26 -15.76 -22.50
N GLU A 62 12.63 -15.32 -23.69
CA GLU A 62 13.15 -13.97 -23.93
C GLU A 62 12.08 -12.89 -23.69
N GLU A 63 10.83 -13.16 -24.05
CA GLU A 63 9.69 -12.27 -23.79
C GLU A 63 9.45 -12.12 -22.28
N LEU A 64 9.40 -13.24 -21.56
CA LEU A 64 9.20 -13.25 -20.11
C LEU A 64 10.37 -12.59 -19.36
N LEU A 65 11.61 -12.90 -19.74
CA LEU A 65 12.79 -12.29 -19.13
C LEU A 65 12.78 -10.77 -19.29
N ARG A 66 12.50 -10.28 -20.51
CA ARG A 66 12.41 -8.84 -20.77
C ARG A 66 11.29 -8.20 -19.96
N ALA A 67 10.10 -8.79 -19.97
CA ALA A 67 8.95 -8.24 -19.26
C ALA A 67 9.20 -8.18 -17.73
N ARG A 68 9.82 -9.21 -17.17
CA ARG A 68 10.23 -9.30 -15.76
C ARG A 68 11.26 -8.22 -15.39
N GLN A 69 12.32 -8.09 -16.19
CA GLN A 69 13.38 -7.11 -15.95
C GLN A 69 12.87 -5.66 -15.99
N GLU A 70 12.01 -5.34 -16.94
CA GLU A 70 11.41 -4.00 -17.08
C GLU A 70 10.36 -3.67 -16.02
N ALA A 71 9.81 -4.69 -15.36
CA ALA A 71 8.92 -4.58 -14.21
C ALA A 71 9.65 -4.66 -12.86
N PHE A 72 10.98 -4.80 -12.85
CA PHE A 72 11.79 -4.96 -11.63
C PHE A 72 11.34 -6.16 -10.77
N MET A 73 10.84 -7.21 -11.42
CA MET A 73 10.33 -8.40 -10.74
C MET A 73 11.47 -9.38 -10.39
N PRO A 74 11.47 -9.99 -9.19
CA PRO A 74 12.43 -11.04 -8.83
C PRO A 74 12.29 -12.26 -9.74
N SER A 75 13.31 -13.14 -9.76
CA SER A 75 13.34 -14.34 -10.63
C SER A 75 12.17 -15.28 -10.39
N SER A 76 11.78 -15.45 -9.12
CA SER A 76 10.49 -16.03 -8.76
C SER A 76 9.41 -14.96 -8.76
N ALA A 77 8.50 -14.98 -9.74
CA ALA A 77 7.42 -13.99 -9.81
C ALA A 77 6.50 -14.17 -8.61
N ILE A 78 6.38 -13.11 -7.80
CA ILE A 78 5.50 -13.08 -6.63
C ILE A 78 4.08 -12.79 -7.12
N MET A 79 3.16 -13.70 -6.84
CA MET A 79 1.74 -13.55 -7.13
C MET A 79 0.98 -13.37 -5.81
N SER A 80 0.13 -12.34 -5.74
CA SER A 80 -0.80 -12.15 -4.61
C SER A 80 -2.06 -12.99 -4.80
N CYS A 81 -2.75 -13.33 -3.72
CA CYS A 81 -4.14 -13.80 -3.77
C CYS A 81 -4.99 -12.81 -2.97
N ASN A 82 -5.89 -12.12 -3.68
CA ASN A 82 -6.69 -11.04 -3.14
C ASN A 82 -8.18 -11.38 -3.22
N ALA A 83 -8.91 -11.01 -2.17
CA ALA A 83 -10.36 -10.99 -2.12
C ALA A 83 -10.86 -9.58 -1.78
N PHE A 84 -12.15 -9.31 -2.03
CA PHE A 84 -12.70 -7.96 -1.91
C PHE A 84 -13.98 -7.95 -1.10
N LEU A 85 -13.95 -7.28 0.04
CA LEU A 85 -15.11 -7.03 0.89
C LEU A 85 -15.79 -5.72 0.46
N VAL A 86 -17.10 -5.74 0.27
CA VAL A 86 -17.92 -4.62 -0.16
C VAL A 86 -19.03 -4.38 0.86
N ASN A 87 -18.93 -3.28 1.60
CA ASN A 87 -19.98 -2.85 2.53
C ASN A 87 -20.89 -1.82 1.83
N THR A 88 -22.10 -2.25 1.48
CA THR A 88 -23.11 -1.42 0.80
C THR A 88 -24.01 -0.63 1.75
N LYS A 89 -23.72 -0.67 3.06
CA LYS A 89 -24.60 -0.27 4.18
C LYS A 89 -25.83 -1.17 4.37
N GLN A 90 -26.15 -2.05 3.42
CA GLN A 90 -27.23 -3.02 3.53
C GLN A 90 -26.71 -4.45 3.64
N HIS A 91 -25.66 -4.74 2.88
CA HIS A 91 -25.00 -6.04 2.80
C HIS A 91 -23.51 -5.89 3.06
N LEU A 92 -22.91 -6.94 3.60
CA LEU A 92 -21.46 -7.11 3.67
C LEU A 92 -21.10 -8.29 2.76
N VAL A 93 -20.72 -7.94 1.53
CA VAL A 93 -20.50 -8.90 0.45
C VAL A 93 -19.01 -9.19 0.33
N LEU A 94 -18.61 -10.45 0.36
CA LEU A 94 -17.24 -10.87 0.10
C LEU A 94 -17.13 -11.48 -1.30
N ILE A 95 -16.27 -10.91 -2.15
CA ILE A 95 -15.95 -11.44 -3.48
C ILE A 95 -14.66 -12.25 -3.38
N ASP A 96 -14.76 -13.54 -3.67
CA ASP A 96 -13.74 -14.58 -3.45
C ASP A 96 -13.27 -14.69 -1.98
N THR A 97 -12.62 -15.80 -1.62
CA THR A 97 -12.35 -16.16 -0.23
C THR A 97 -10.95 -16.71 0.03
N GLY A 98 -10.03 -16.59 -0.91
CA GLY A 98 -8.68 -17.14 -0.71
C GLY A 98 -8.66 -18.67 -0.68
N ALA A 99 -7.48 -19.23 -0.40
CA ALA A 99 -7.22 -20.67 -0.45
C ALA A 99 -7.60 -21.42 0.82
N GLY A 100 -7.82 -20.72 1.93
CA GLY A 100 -7.99 -21.37 3.23
C GLY A 100 -6.77 -22.27 3.52
N SER A 101 -7.00 -23.58 3.69
CA SER A 101 -5.91 -24.55 3.91
C SER A 101 -5.57 -25.39 2.66
N LEU A 102 -6.08 -25.03 1.48
CA LEU A 102 -6.01 -25.88 0.29
C LEU A 102 -4.70 -25.78 -0.47
N MET A 103 -3.92 -24.70 -0.30
CA MET A 103 -2.74 -24.40 -1.13
C MET A 103 -1.45 -24.14 -0.33
N GLY A 104 -1.33 -24.77 0.84
CA GLY A 104 -0.12 -24.69 1.66
C GLY A 104 -0.05 -23.41 2.52
N PRO A 105 1.08 -23.19 3.22
CA PRO A 105 1.19 -22.19 4.29
C PRO A 105 1.37 -20.76 3.80
N SER A 106 1.67 -20.54 2.51
CA SER A 106 1.81 -19.21 1.92
C SER A 106 0.47 -18.49 1.71
N PHE A 107 -0.65 -19.18 1.95
CA PHE A 107 -2.02 -18.68 1.85
C PHE A 107 -2.79 -18.89 3.16
N GLY A 108 -4.09 -18.55 3.16
CA GLY A 108 -4.99 -18.78 4.29
C GLY A 108 -5.07 -17.64 5.31
N ARG A 109 -4.54 -16.45 4.96
CA ARG A 109 -4.55 -15.25 5.82
C ARG A 109 -5.83 -14.43 5.72
N LEU A 110 -6.78 -14.79 4.85
CA LEU A 110 -7.99 -14.00 4.60
C LEU A 110 -8.77 -13.66 5.89
N VAL A 111 -9.04 -14.66 6.73
CA VAL A 111 -9.86 -14.45 7.96
C VAL A 111 -9.13 -13.57 8.97
N GLU A 112 -7.82 -13.76 9.14
CA GLU A 112 -6.98 -12.89 9.98
C GLU A 112 -7.06 -11.44 9.50
N ASN A 113 -6.96 -11.21 8.18
CA ASN A 113 -7.00 -9.88 7.60
C ASN A 113 -8.41 -9.26 7.59
N ILE A 114 -9.49 -10.05 7.55
CA ILE A 114 -10.87 -9.57 7.77
C ILE A 114 -11.04 -9.07 9.20
N LEU A 115 -10.52 -9.80 10.19
CA LEU A 115 -10.57 -9.40 11.60
C LEU A 115 -9.75 -8.13 11.84
N ALA A 116 -8.54 -8.05 11.28
CA ALA A 116 -7.71 -6.86 11.35
C ALA A 116 -8.35 -5.65 10.65
N ALA A 117 -9.15 -5.90 9.61
CA ALA A 117 -9.96 -4.91 8.92
C ALA A 117 -11.18 -4.41 9.73
N GLY A 118 -11.42 -4.94 10.93
CA GLY A 118 -12.51 -4.53 11.82
C GLY A 118 -13.85 -5.19 11.54
N TYR A 119 -13.89 -6.21 10.68
CA TYR A 119 -15.09 -7.00 10.38
C TYR A 119 -15.01 -8.40 10.98
N GLN A 120 -16.16 -9.03 11.17
CA GLN A 120 -16.27 -10.41 11.66
C GLN A 120 -16.81 -11.32 10.54
N PRO A 121 -16.34 -12.58 10.43
CA PRO A 121 -16.86 -13.53 9.44
C PRO A 121 -18.38 -13.73 9.49
N GLU A 122 -18.98 -13.63 10.68
CA GLU A 122 -20.43 -13.75 10.90
C GLU A 122 -21.22 -12.58 10.32
N GLN A 123 -20.59 -11.43 10.11
CA GLN A 123 -21.23 -10.25 9.52
C GLN A 123 -21.40 -10.39 8.00
N ILE A 124 -20.65 -11.28 7.35
CA ILE A 124 -20.71 -11.50 5.91
C ILE A 124 -21.99 -12.27 5.59
N ASP A 125 -22.87 -11.64 4.82
CA ASP A 125 -24.19 -12.17 4.47
C ASP A 125 -24.25 -12.71 3.02
N ASN A 126 -23.28 -12.34 2.18
CA ASN A 126 -23.16 -12.83 0.82
C ASN A 126 -21.69 -13.09 0.48
N VAL A 127 -21.41 -14.25 -0.13
CA VAL A 127 -20.12 -14.54 -0.76
C VAL A 127 -20.34 -14.75 -2.24
N LEU A 128 -19.61 -14.03 -3.07
CA LEU A 128 -19.64 -14.13 -4.53
C LEU A 128 -18.33 -14.76 -5.01
N LEU A 129 -18.41 -15.93 -5.64
CA LEU A 129 -17.23 -16.62 -6.17
C LEU A 129 -17.12 -16.40 -7.68
N THR A 130 -16.01 -15.82 -8.12
CA THR A 130 -15.73 -15.58 -9.55
C THR A 130 -15.65 -16.92 -10.30
N HIS A 131 -15.03 -17.91 -9.66
CA HIS A 131 -14.96 -19.30 -10.11
C HIS A 131 -14.59 -20.23 -8.93
N LEU A 132 -14.56 -21.55 -9.17
CA LEU A 132 -14.36 -22.56 -8.11
C LEU A 132 -12.94 -23.15 -8.08
N HIS A 133 -11.91 -22.36 -8.33
CA HIS A 133 -10.54 -22.80 -8.01
C HIS A 133 -10.25 -22.73 -6.51
N PRO A 134 -9.33 -23.58 -6.00
CA PRO A 134 -9.06 -23.70 -4.57
C PRO A 134 -8.73 -22.39 -3.86
N ASP A 135 -8.03 -21.47 -4.52
CA ASP A 135 -7.64 -20.13 -4.06
C ASP A 135 -8.75 -19.09 -4.07
N HIS A 136 -9.94 -19.40 -4.58
CA HIS A 136 -11.09 -18.49 -4.58
C HIS A 136 -12.19 -18.98 -3.65
N MET A 137 -12.46 -20.29 -3.64
CA MET A 137 -13.48 -20.88 -2.78
C MET A 137 -12.94 -21.44 -1.46
N GLY A 138 -11.63 -21.61 -1.32
CA GLY A 138 -11.02 -22.37 -0.24
C GLY A 138 -11.28 -21.81 1.15
N GLY A 139 -11.46 -20.50 1.26
CA GLY A 139 -11.78 -19.86 2.54
C GLY A 139 -13.21 -20.04 3.02
N VAL A 140 -14.17 -20.46 2.20
CA VAL A 140 -15.57 -20.60 2.66
C VAL A 140 -15.74 -21.63 3.78
N THR A 141 -14.86 -22.63 3.85
CA THR A 141 -14.94 -23.74 4.81
C THR A 141 -13.59 -23.96 5.52
N SER A 142 -13.65 -24.33 6.81
CA SER A 142 -12.50 -24.80 7.59
C SER A 142 -12.89 -26.04 8.36
N THR A 143 -12.10 -27.13 8.28
CA THR A 143 -12.38 -28.34 9.07
C THR A 143 -13.85 -28.82 8.96
N ASN A 144 -14.41 -28.76 7.74
CA ASN A 144 -15.82 -29.04 7.42
C ASN A 144 -16.87 -28.14 8.10
N ARG A 145 -16.49 -26.97 8.62
CA ARG A 145 -17.40 -25.95 9.16
C ARG A 145 -17.41 -24.72 8.26
N MET A 146 -18.59 -24.11 8.10
CA MET A 146 -18.76 -22.83 7.41
C MET A 146 -17.96 -21.74 8.14
N ARG A 147 -17.07 -21.03 7.44
CA ARG A 147 -16.38 -19.86 8.01
C ARG A 147 -17.26 -18.60 8.01
N PHE A 148 -18.22 -18.52 7.09
CA PHE A 148 -19.16 -17.41 6.97
C PHE A 148 -20.57 -17.94 7.27
N PRO A 149 -20.89 -18.19 8.55
CA PRO A 149 -22.07 -18.98 8.92
C PRO A 149 -23.41 -18.28 8.65
N ASN A 150 -23.43 -17.02 8.20
CA ASN A 150 -24.64 -16.32 7.78
C ASN A 150 -24.71 -16.10 6.27
N ALA A 151 -23.64 -16.42 5.54
CA ALA A 151 -23.53 -16.09 4.13
C ALA A 151 -24.33 -17.03 3.23
N VAL A 152 -24.91 -16.44 2.18
CA VAL A 152 -25.32 -17.16 0.98
C VAL A 152 -24.18 -17.13 -0.02
N ILE A 153 -23.70 -18.31 -0.44
CA ILE A 153 -22.66 -18.49 -1.47
C ILE A 153 -23.32 -18.43 -2.84
N ARG A 154 -22.82 -17.57 -3.73
CA ARG A 154 -23.25 -17.44 -5.13
C ARG A 154 -22.08 -17.64 -6.07
N THR A 155 -22.32 -18.40 -7.13
CA THR A 155 -21.40 -18.60 -8.25
C THR A 155 -22.22 -18.93 -9.49
N SER A 156 -21.63 -18.94 -10.67
CA SER A 156 -22.40 -19.27 -11.88
C SER A 156 -22.86 -20.73 -11.87
N GLN A 157 -24.02 -20.99 -12.47
CA GLN A 157 -24.52 -22.35 -12.66
C GLN A 157 -23.54 -23.20 -13.49
N ALA A 158 -22.84 -22.60 -14.45
CA ALA A 158 -21.82 -23.28 -15.26
C ALA A 158 -20.63 -23.81 -14.42
N GLU A 159 -20.21 -23.10 -13.38
CA GLU A 159 -19.20 -23.60 -12.44
C GLU A 159 -19.73 -24.81 -11.64
N VAL A 160 -20.98 -24.75 -11.18
CA VAL A 160 -21.60 -25.85 -10.43
C VAL A 160 -21.76 -27.09 -11.29
N ASP A 161 -22.25 -26.92 -12.52
CA ASP A 161 -22.45 -28.01 -13.48
C ASP A 161 -21.13 -28.68 -13.88
N PHE A 162 -20.02 -27.93 -13.86
CA PHE A 162 -18.70 -28.47 -14.19
C PHE A 162 -18.02 -29.13 -13.00
N TRP A 163 -17.88 -28.43 -11.86
CA TRP A 163 -17.07 -28.90 -10.73
C TRP A 163 -17.81 -29.78 -9.74
N LEU A 164 -19.12 -29.60 -9.59
CA LEU A 164 -19.91 -30.28 -8.56
C LEU A 164 -20.74 -31.46 -9.09
N ASN A 165 -20.95 -31.53 -10.41
CA ASN A 165 -21.71 -32.60 -11.04
C ASN A 165 -20.98 -33.97 -10.93
N PRO A 166 -21.57 -34.96 -10.23
CA PRO A 166 -20.97 -36.29 -10.11
C PRO A 166 -20.74 -37.00 -11.44
N GLU A 167 -21.58 -36.78 -12.45
CA GLU A 167 -21.45 -37.39 -13.78
C GLU A 167 -20.22 -36.86 -14.51
N MET A 168 -19.96 -35.55 -14.44
CA MET A 168 -18.74 -34.95 -14.99
C MET A 168 -17.48 -35.54 -14.36
N VAL A 169 -17.49 -35.79 -13.04
CA VAL A 169 -16.37 -36.42 -12.32
C VAL A 169 -16.12 -37.86 -12.77
N GLN A 170 -17.17 -38.61 -13.10
CA GLN A 170 -17.07 -39.99 -13.57
C GLN A 170 -16.52 -40.07 -15.00
N THR A 171 -16.99 -39.20 -15.88
CA THR A 171 -16.71 -39.26 -17.32
C THR A 171 -15.40 -38.56 -17.71
N ASN A 172 -14.93 -37.56 -16.96
CA ASN A 172 -13.70 -36.86 -17.27
C ASN A 172 -12.45 -37.69 -16.90
N ALA A 173 -11.54 -37.91 -17.84
CA ALA A 173 -10.34 -38.73 -17.62
C ALA A 173 -9.24 -38.02 -16.81
N SER A 174 -9.28 -36.69 -16.67
CA SER A 174 -8.21 -35.92 -16.03
C SER A 174 -8.16 -36.14 -14.51
N ALA A 175 -7.05 -36.69 -14.01
CA ALA A 175 -6.81 -36.86 -12.58
C ALA A 175 -6.83 -35.51 -11.82
N ARG A 176 -6.23 -34.47 -12.43
CA ARG A 176 -6.24 -33.09 -11.89
C ARG A 176 -7.67 -32.56 -11.73
N PHE A 177 -8.53 -32.79 -12.74
CA PHE A 177 -9.94 -32.40 -12.68
C PHE A 177 -10.68 -33.16 -11.57
N LYS A 178 -10.50 -34.48 -11.47
CA LYS A 178 -11.15 -35.30 -10.41
C LYS A 178 -10.74 -34.83 -9.02
N GLN A 179 -9.46 -34.53 -8.82
CA GLN A 179 -8.96 -34.00 -7.55
C GLN A 179 -9.58 -32.63 -7.22
N ARG A 180 -9.56 -31.69 -8.16
CA ARG A 180 -10.17 -30.35 -7.95
C ARG A 180 -11.66 -30.42 -7.70
N SER A 181 -12.40 -31.24 -8.44
CA SER A 181 -13.84 -31.46 -8.23
C SER A 181 -14.14 -32.07 -6.86
N LYS A 182 -13.33 -33.03 -6.40
CA LYS A 182 -13.45 -33.59 -5.04
C LYS A 182 -13.28 -32.50 -3.98
N ILE A 183 -12.29 -31.62 -4.15
CA ILE A 183 -12.05 -30.49 -3.26
C ILE A 183 -13.24 -29.53 -3.29
N ALA A 184 -13.70 -29.10 -4.47
CA ALA A 184 -14.84 -28.19 -4.63
C ALA A 184 -16.10 -28.71 -3.93
N ARG A 185 -16.45 -29.99 -4.15
CA ARG A 185 -17.59 -30.64 -3.51
C ARG A 185 -17.48 -30.68 -2.00
N ALA A 186 -16.30 -31.02 -1.46
CA ALA A 186 -16.09 -31.04 -0.02
C ALA A 186 -16.18 -29.64 0.60
N THR A 187 -15.57 -28.65 -0.07
CA THR A 187 -15.52 -27.25 0.39
C THR A 187 -16.91 -26.60 0.41
N LEU A 188 -17.76 -26.86 -0.58
CA LEU A 188 -19.10 -26.25 -0.69
C LEU A 188 -20.23 -27.05 -0.02
N ALA A 189 -20.01 -28.33 0.30
CA ALA A 189 -21.03 -29.19 0.92
C ALA A 189 -21.70 -28.57 2.17
N PRO A 190 -20.97 -27.92 3.11
CA PRO A 190 -21.61 -27.30 4.27
C PRO A 190 -22.68 -26.26 3.92
N TYR A 191 -22.46 -25.46 2.86
CA TYR A 191 -23.45 -24.47 2.41
C TYR A 191 -24.56 -25.10 1.57
N GLN A 192 -24.25 -26.13 0.78
CA GLN A 192 -25.25 -26.85 0.00
C GLN A 192 -26.27 -27.58 0.90
N THR A 193 -25.80 -28.23 1.97
CA THR A 193 -26.66 -28.98 2.91
C THR A 193 -27.68 -28.11 3.64
N VAL A 194 -27.39 -26.83 3.85
CA VAL A 194 -28.30 -25.85 4.47
C VAL A 194 -28.96 -24.93 3.43
N ASN A 195 -28.93 -25.30 2.15
CA ASN A 195 -29.56 -24.56 1.04
C ASN A 195 -29.07 -23.10 0.89
N ARG A 196 -27.78 -22.87 1.18
CA ARG A 196 -27.10 -21.56 1.07
C ARG A 196 -26.09 -21.48 -0.07
N LEU A 197 -25.94 -22.52 -0.87
CA LEU A 197 -25.36 -22.41 -2.21
C LEU A 197 -26.49 -22.04 -3.19
N LYS A 198 -26.44 -20.84 -3.76
CA LYS A 198 -27.44 -20.29 -4.69
C LYS A 198 -26.75 -19.91 -6.01
N PRO A 199 -26.68 -20.83 -6.98
CA PRO A 199 -26.09 -20.53 -8.27
C PRO A 199 -26.98 -19.56 -9.07
N PHE A 200 -26.39 -18.78 -9.97
CA PHE A 200 -27.09 -17.89 -10.88
C PHE A 200 -26.76 -18.21 -12.35
N ASN A 201 -27.69 -17.90 -13.26
CA ASN A 201 -27.53 -18.18 -14.68
C ASN A 201 -27.12 -16.93 -15.48
N ALA A 202 -26.66 -17.14 -16.72
CA ALA A 202 -26.25 -16.05 -17.62
C ALA A 202 -27.39 -15.10 -18.03
N THR A 203 -28.65 -15.47 -17.78
CA THR A 203 -29.82 -14.60 -17.99
C THR A 203 -30.00 -13.58 -16.88
N GLU A 204 -29.45 -13.82 -15.70
CA GLU A 204 -29.47 -12.88 -14.58
C GLU A 204 -28.40 -11.82 -14.83
N LYS A 205 -28.83 -10.56 -14.94
CA LYS A 205 -27.89 -9.45 -15.11
C LYS A 205 -27.42 -8.89 -13.77
N GLU A 206 -28.24 -8.92 -12.74
CA GLU A 206 -27.94 -8.38 -11.41
C GLU A 206 -28.35 -9.40 -10.35
N ILE A 207 -27.45 -9.69 -9.41
CA ILE A 207 -27.64 -10.75 -8.39
C ILE A 207 -27.86 -10.20 -6.97
N LEU A 208 -27.46 -8.94 -6.75
CA LEU A 208 -27.66 -8.14 -5.54
C LEU A 208 -27.72 -6.67 -5.97
N PRO A 209 -28.40 -5.77 -5.24
CA PRO A 209 -28.44 -4.35 -5.56
C PRO A 209 -27.03 -3.75 -5.72
N GLY A 210 -26.73 -3.25 -6.92
CA GLY A 210 -25.42 -2.69 -7.28
C GLY A 210 -24.37 -3.72 -7.69
N PHE A 211 -24.75 -4.99 -7.91
CA PHE A 211 -23.86 -6.07 -8.36
C PHE A 211 -24.37 -6.71 -9.66
N ARG A 212 -23.87 -6.20 -10.78
CA ARG A 212 -24.09 -6.76 -12.11
C ARG A 212 -23.07 -7.86 -12.41
N VAL A 213 -23.48 -8.93 -13.10
CA VAL A 213 -22.61 -10.06 -13.44
C VAL A 213 -22.40 -10.19 -14.94
N VAL A 214 -21.22 -10.65 -15.34
CA VAL A 214 -20.90 -11.08 -16.69
C VAL A 214 -20.18 -12.41 -16.60
N ILE A 215 -20.77 -13.47 -17.16
CA ILE A 215 -20.20 -14.82 -17.19
C ILE A 215 -19.53 -15.02 -18.54
N ARG A 216 -18.25 -15.40 -18.54
CA ARG A 216 -17.50 -15.71 -19.76
C ARG A 216 -16.62 -16.93 -19.52
N ALA A 217 -16.80 -17.94 -20.36
CA ALA A 217 -15.92 -19.10 -20.34
C ALA A 217 -14.53 -18.68 -20.81
N GLY A 218 -13.49 -19.21 -20.17
CA GLY A 218 -12.11 -18.91 -20.52
C GLY A 218 -11.18 -19.54 -19.51
N HIS A 219 -10.91 -18.83 -18.42
CA HIS A 219 -10.13 -19.36 -17.30
C HIS A 219 -10.78 -20.60 -16.66
N SER A 220 -12.10 -20.55 -16.47
CA SER A 220 -12.96 -21.68 -16.11
C SER A 220 -14.26 -21.62 -16.91
N PRO A 221 -15.07 -22.69 -16.96
CA PRO A 221 -16.26 -22.73 -17.81
C PRO A 221 -17.32 -21.68 -17.46
N GLY A 222 -17.39 -21.27 -16.21
CA GLY A 222 -18.35 -20.29 -15.72
C GLY A 222 -17.69 -19.11 -14.98
N HIS A 223 -16.44 -18.78 -15.34
CA HIS A 223 -15.74 -17.63 -14.76
C HIS A 223 -16.61 -16.37 -14.88
N THR A 224 -16.70 -15.62 -13.78
CA THR A 224 -17.64 -14.51 -13.61
C THR A 224 -16.91 -13.24 -13.20
N GLN A 225 -17.20 -12.16 -13.92
CA GLN A 225 -16.80 -10.80 -13.60
C GLN A 225 -17.94 -10.11 -12.85
N PHE A 226 -17.66 -9.50 -11.69
CA PHE A 226 -18.64 -8.75 -10.90
C PHE A 226 -18.43 -7.25 -11.06
N PHE A 227 -19.42 -6.56 -11.63
CA PHE A 227 -19.47 -5.11 -11.73
C PHE A 227 -20.22 -4.56 -10.52
N VAL A 228 -19.49 -3.83 -9.67
CA VAL A 228 -19.99 -3.18 -8.45
C VAL A 228 -20.22 -1.70 -8.75
N GLU A 229 -21.44 -1.22 -8.59
CA GLU A 229 -21.86 0.12 -9.02
C GLU A 229 -22.45 0.91 -7.85
N SER A 230 -21.93 2.12 -7.60
CA SER A 230 -22.40 3.00 -6.54
C SER A 230 -22.09 4.46 -6.83
N GLY A 231 -23.08 5.35 -6.71
CA GLY A 231 -22.90 6.79 -6.91
C GLY A 231 -22.39 7.18 -8.31
N GLY A 232 -22.72 6.39 -9.35
CA GLY A 232 -22.23 6.60 -10.72
C GLY A 232 -20.78 6.15 -10.96
N LEU A 233 -20.13 5.54 -9.96
CA LEU A 233 -18.81 4.92 -10.09
C LEU A 233 -18.95 3.39 -10.21
N THR A 234 -18.04 2.78 -10.95
CA THR A 234 -18.02 1.34 -11.20
C THR A 234 -16.66 0.75 -10.85
N MET A 235 -16.68 -0.36 -10.11
CA MET A 235 -15.55 -1.26 -9.93
C MET A 235 -15.85 -2.60 -10.60
N VAL A 236 -14.86 -3.23 -11.22
CA VAL A 236 -14.96 -4.58 -11.77
C VAL A 236 -14.05 -5.51 -10.96
N ALA A 237 -14.65 -6.41 -10.17
CA ALA A 237 -13.93 -7.54 -9.60
C ALA A 237 -13.85 -8.64 -10.66
N TRP A 238 -12.68 -8.75 -11.30
CA TRP A 238 -12.54 -9.53 -12.53
C TRP A 238 -12.01 -10.96 -12.31
N GLY A 239 -11.76 -11.38 -11.07
CA GLY A 239 -11.14 -12.69 -10.77
C GLY A 239 -9.83 -12.92 -11.54
N ASP A 240 -9.72 -14.12 -12.11
CA ASP A 240 -8.52 -14.65 -12.80
C ASP A 240 -8.40 -14.28 -14.27
N ILE A 241 -8.75 -13.04 -14.61
CA ILE A 241 -8.46 -12.51 -15.94
C ILE A 241 -6.94 -12.38 -16.14
N THR A 242 -6.18 -12.09 -15.09
CA THR A 242 -4.72 -11.88 -15.11
C THR A 242 -4.06 -12.56 -13.91
N HIS A 243 -2.89 -13.14 -14.10
CA HIS A 243 -2.06 -13.84 -13.10
C HIS A 243 -0.65 -13.22 -12.98
N PHE A 244 -0.08 -12.79 -14.10
CA PHE A 244 1.21 -12.13 -14.17
C PHE A 244 1.02 -10.81 -14.90
N GLU A 245 0.64 -9.77 -14.17
CA GLU A 245 0.29 -8.45 -14.72
C GLU A 245 1.45 -7.83 -15.50
N TRP A 246 2.68 -8.03 -15.03
CA TRP A 246 3.89 -7.56 -15.67
C TRP A 246 4.13 -8.18 -17.07
N ALA A 247 3.52 -9.33 -17.37
CA ALA A 247 3.57 -9.97 -18.69
C ALA A 247 2.27 -9.76 -19.47
N GLN A 248 1.13 -10.15 -18.88
CA GLN A 248 -0.15 -10.25 -19.56
C GLN A 248 -0.81 -8.89 -19.86
N LEU A 249 -0.50 -7.82 -19.11
CA LEU A 249 -0.93 -6.48 -19.51
C LEU A 249 -0.20 -6.02 -20.78
N ARG A 250 1.05 -6.43 -20.96
CA ARG A 250 1.88 -6.05 -22.11
C ARG A 250 1.50 -6.85 -23.34
N ASN A 251 1.25 -8.14 -23.15
CA ASN A 251 0.75 -9.04 -24.18
C ASN A 251 -0.48 -9.83 -23.65
N PRO A 252 -1.70 -9.30 -23.87
CA PRO A 252 -2.93 -9.95 -23.42
C PRO A 252 -3.19 -11.33 -24.03
N ALA A 253 -2.49 -11.71 -25.10
CA ALA A 253 -2.58 -13.04 -25.69
C ALA A 253 -1.86 -14.12 -24.88
N LEU A 254 -0.99 -13.75 -23.92
CA LEU A 254 -0.31 -14.73 -23.05
C LEU A 254 -1.30 -15.39 -22.11
N THR A 255 -1.35 -16.71 -22.12
CA THR A 255 -2.29 -17.52 -21.33
C THR A 255 -1.54 -18.34 -20.30
N VAL A 256 -2.27 -19.02 -19.42
CA VAL A 256 -1.68 -19.87 -18.39
C VAL A 256 -2.14 -21.32 -18.53
N THR A 257 -1.31 -22.26 -18.05
CA THR A 257 -1.57 -23.71 -18.17
C THR A 257 -2.84 -24.20 -17.46
N PHE A 258 -3.42 -23.36 -16.60
CA PHE A 258 -4.63 -23.67 -15.85
C PHE A 258 -5.87 -22.95 -16.37
N ASP A 259 -5.77 -22.19 -17.47
CA ASP A 259 -6.94 -21.72 -18.22
C ASP A 259 -7.66 -22.94 -18.85
N PHE A 260 -8.97 -23.07 -18.60
CA PHE A 260 -9.81 -24.12 -19.16
C PHE A 260 -9.86 -24.07 -20.70
N ASN A 261 -9.92 -22.86 -21.27
CA ASN A 261 -9.88 -22.60 -22.69
C ASN A 261 -9.01 -21.35 -22.94
N GLN A 262 -7.76 -21.58 -23.33
CA GLN A 262 -6.74 -20.53 -23.51
C GLN A 262 -7.12 -19.46 -24.55
N PRO A 263 -7.55 -19.81 -25.79
CA PRO A 263 -8.03 -18.80 -26.75
C PRO A 263 -9.17 -17.92 -26.21
N GLU A 264 -10.11 -18.53 -25.49
CA GLU A 264 -11.24 -17.81 -24.89
C GLU A 264 -10.80 -16.92 -23.73
N ALA A 265 -9.89 -17.39 -22.86
CA ALA A 265 -9.31 -16.60 -21.79
C ALA A 265 -8.54 -15.37 -22.31
N ALA A 266 -7.76 -15.54 -23.38
CA ALA A 266 -7.05 -14.44 -24.03
C ALA A 266 -8.02 -13.41 -24.65
N ARG A 267 -9.09 -13.88 -25.31
CA ARG A 267 -10.13 -13.01 -25.88
C ARG A 267 -10.85 -12.22 -24.80
N ASP A 268 -11.33 -12.89 -23.75
CA ASP A 268 -12.04 -12.24 -22.65
C ASP A 268 -11.15 -11.20 -21.94
N ARG A 269 -9.89 -11.56 -21.66
CA ARG A 269 -8.91 -10.64 -21.10
C ARG A 269 -8.76 -9.38 -21.94
N LEU A 270 -8.57 -9.52 -23.24
CA LEU A 270 -8.40 -8.36 -24.12
C LEU A 270 -9.67 -7.50 -24.14
N GLU A 271 -10.85 -8.09 -24.35
CA GLU A 271 -12.13 -7.36 -24.34
C GLU A 271 -12.36 -6.59 -23.02
N LEU A 272 -12.07 -7.23 -21.88
CA LEU A 272 -12.22 -6.58 -20.58
C LEU A 272 -11.19 -5.48 -20.37
N PHE A 273 -9.93 -5.69 -20.74
CA PHE A 273 -8.90 -4.66 -20.65
C PHE A 273 -9.27 -3.41 -21.45
N GLU A 274 -9.76 -3.59 -22.68
CA GLU A 274 -10.23 -2.50 -23.52
C GLU A 274 -11.38 -1.75 -22.87
N LEU A 275 -12.37 -2.48 -22.34
CA LEU A 275 -13.53 -1.90 -21.66
C LEU A 275 -13.11 -1.06 -20.44
N VAL A 276 -12.32 -1.63 -19.52
CA VAL A 276 -11.96 -0.94 -18.28
C VAL A 276 -11.00 0.23 -18.52
N ALA A 277 -10.14 0.16 -19.54
CA ALA A 277 -9.28 1.27 -19.94
C ALA A 277 -10.08 2.41 -20.60
N GLU A 278 -11.05 2.09 -21.47
CA GLU A 278 -11.92 3.08 -22.11
C GLU A 278 -12.84 3.75 -21.09
N LYS A 279 -13.53 2.96 -20.27
CA LYS A 279 -14.51 3.45 -19.30
C LYS A 279 -13.89 3.95 -18.00
N ARG A 280 -12.59 3.71 -17.79
CA ARG A 280 -11.85 4.10 -16.58
C ARG A 280 -12.46 3.53 -15.31
N PHE A 281 -12.93 2.29 -15.39
CA PHE A 281 -13.46 1.58 -14.22
C PHE A 281 -12.33 1.22 -13.27
N LEU A 282 -12.62 1.28 -11.96
CA LEU A 282 -11.73 0.70 -10.96
C LEU A 282 -11.73 -0.82 -11.16
N VAL A 283 -10.57 -1.45 -11.07
CA VAL A 283 -10.41 -2.89 -11.21
C VAL A 283 -10.01 -3.46 -9.86
N ALA A 284 -10.65 -4.57 -9.49
CA ALA A 284 -10.32 -5.42 -8.35
C ALA A 284 -9.83 -6.78 -8.88
N ALA A 285 -8.53 -7.02 -8.75
CA ALA A 285 -7.80 -8.10 -9.38
C ALA A 285 -7.24 -9.11 -8.38
N ALA A 286 -7.61 -10.39 -8.53
CA ALA A 286 -7.24 -11.44 -7.58
C ALA A 286 -5.72 -11.66 -7.51
N HIS A 287 -5.03 -11.62 -8.65
CA HIS A 287 -3.60 -11.98 -8.76
C HIS A 287 -2.69 -10.86 -9.27
N VAL A 288 -3.12 -9.60 -9.13
CA VAL A 288 -2.24 -8.43 -9.26
C VAL A 288 -1.64 -8.12 -7.87
N PRO A 289 -0.40 -7.58 -7.77
CA PRO A 289 0.18 -7.19 -6.49
C PRO A 289 -0.82 -6.48 -5.58
N PHE A 290 -0.93 -6.97 -4.34
CA PHE A 290 -1.82 -6.40 -3.32
C PHE A 290 -1.62 -4.88 -3.23
N PRO A 291 -2.70 -4.06 -3.24
CA PRO A 291 -4.09 -4.42 -2.97
C PRO A 291 -4.89 -4.98 -4.15
N GLY A 292 -4.30 -5.14 -5.34
CA GLY A 292 -5.03 -5.56 -6.53
C GLY A 292 -6.13 -4.57 -6.95
N LEU A 293 -6.09 -3.33 -6.44
CA LEU A 293 -7.03 -2.26 -6.77
C LEU A 293 -6.32 -1.22 -7.64
N GLY A 294 -6.87 -0.90 -8.81
CA GLY A 294 -6.23 0.03 -9.74
C GLY A 294 -7.03 0.27 -11.01
N TYR A 295 -6.40 0.94 -11.97
CA TYR A 295 -6.99 1.29 -13.27
C TYR A 295 -6.07 0.78 -14.37
N LEU A 296 -6.64 0.54 -15.56
CA LEU A 296 -5.85 0.31 -16.77
C LEU A 296 -5.80 1.55 -17.64
N ARG A 297 -4.65 1.76 -18.25
CA ARG A 297 -4.44 2.70 -19.35
C ARG A 297 -3.85 1.95 -20.53
N ARG A 298 -4.22 2.29 -21.76
CA ARG A 298 -3.50 1.77 -22.94
C ARG A 298 -2.07 2.28 -22.92
N SER A 299 -1.10 1.39 -23.13
CA SER A 299 0.31 1.77 -23.25
C SER A 299 0.61 2.24 -24.68
N ALA A 300 1.81 2.80 -24.92
CA ALA A 300 2.20 3.25 -26.27
C ALA A 300 2.28 2.11 -27.31
N GLY A 301 2.32 0.86 -26.86
CA GLY A 301 2.26 -0.35 -27.69
C GLY A 301 0.84 -0.90 -27.86
N GLN A 302 0.71 -2.22 -28.07
CA GLN A 302 -0.57 -2.92 -28.12
C GLN A 302 -1.05 -3.43 -26.73
N GLY A 303 -0.39 -2.98 -25.65
CA GLY A 303 -0.66 -3.44 -24.29
C GLY A 303 -1.31 -2.39 -23.39
N PHE A 304 -1.22 -2.63 -22.09
CA PHE A 304 -1.82 -1.83 -21.03
C PHE A 304 -0.83 -1.59 -19.89
N ASP A 305 -1.00 -0.47 -19.18
CA ASP A 305 -0.30 -0.15 -17.94
C ASP A 305 -1.26 -0.28 -16.77
N TRP A 306 -0.80 -0.90 -15.68
CA TRP A 306 -1.50 -0.89 -14.39
C TRP A 306 -1.20 0.40 -13.63
N ILE A 307 -2.25 1.11 -13.20
CA ILE A 307 -2.15 2.30 -12.36
C ILE A 307 -2.76 1.97 -10.99
N PRO A 308 -1.95 1.76 -9.93
CA PRO A 308 -2.47 1.44 -8.61
C PRO A 308 -3.43 2.51 -8.06
N ALA A 309 -4.50 2.06 -7.40
CA ALA A 309 -5.44 2.94 -6.74
C ALA A 309 -4.77 3.68 -5.58
N ARG A 310 -5.21 4.91 -5.33
CA ARG A 310 -4.67 5.79 -4.29
C ARG A 310 -5.72 6.03 -3.23
N VAL A 311 -5.31 6.12 -1.98
CA VAL A 311 -6.21 6.54 -0.90
C VAL A 311 -6.59 8.00 -1.15
N LYS A 312 -7.88 8.30 -1.17
CA LYS A 312 -8.37 9.67 -1.22
C LYS A 312 -8.14 10.29 0.17
N GLY A 313 -7.29 11.31 0.26
CA GLY A 313 -7.12 12.09 1.48
C GLY A 313 -8.44 12.73 1.92
N SER A 314 -8.64 12.89 3.22
CA SER A 314 -9.81 13.59 3.76
C SER A 314 -9.64 15.10 3.62
N LEU A 315 -10.41 15.72 2.70
CA LEU A 315 -10.80 17.15 2.60
C LEU A 315 -9.71 18.26 2.54
N GLU A 316 -10.16 19.45 2.14
CA GLU A 316 -9.42 20.51 1.43
C GLU A 316 -8.57 21.43 2.32
N LEU A 317 -7.33 21.74 1.88
CA LEU A 317 -6.43 22.75 2.48
C LEU A 317 -7.07 24.15 2.68
N LEU A 318 -8.14 24.49 1.95
CA LEU A 318 -8.87 25.76 2.12
C LEU A 318 -9.48 25.92 3.53
N GLU A 319 -9.74 24.81 4.24
CA GLU A 319 -10.14 24.83 5.64
C GLU A 319 -8.98 25.24 6.57
N LEU A 320 -7.73 24.92 6.18
CA LEU A 320 -6.50 25.23 6.93
C LEU A 320 -6.16 26.74 6.90
N LEU A 321 -6.50 27.43 5.82
CA LEU A 321 -6.26 28.89 5.64
C LEU A 321 -7.38 29.77 6.22
N GLY A 322 -8.26 29.23 7.07
CA GLY A 322 -9.16 30.02 7.91
C GLY A 322 -10.33 30.72 7.21
N LYS A 323 -10.67 30.37 5.96
CA LYS A 323 -11.76 31.04 5.21
C LYS A 323 -13.17 30.49 5.44
N LYS A 324 -13.35 29.46 6.27
CA LYS A 324 -14.67 29.04 6.77
C LYS A 324 -14.61 28.73 8.26
N ARG A 325 -15.24 29.57 9.08
CA ARG A 325 -15.48 29.28 10.50
C ARG A 325 -16.56 28.20 10.60
N PHE A 326 -16.20 27.00 11.05
CA PHE A 326 -17.17 26.05 11.59
C PHE A 326 -16.81 25.68 13.03
N ARG A 327 -17.84 25.68 13.88
CA ARG A 327 -17.78 25.17 15.25
C ARG A 327 -17.69 23.65 15.19
N VAL A 328 -16.58 23.09 15.65
CA VAL A 328 -16.50 21.66 15.94
C VAL A 328 -17.27 21.42 17.25
N ALA A 329 -18.37 20.67 17.18
CA ALA A 329 -19.02 20.14 18.36
C ALA A 329 -18.24 18.90 18.82
N ALA A 330 -17.63 18.98 20.01
CA ALA A 330 -16.93 17.85 20.62
C ALA A 330 -17.95 16.76 21.03
N ALA A 331 -17.93 15.61 20.37
CA ALA A 331 -18.61 14.41 20.84
C ALA A 331 -17.66 13.65 21.77
N HIS A 332 -18.00 13.56 23.05
CA HIS A 332 -17.33 12.68 24.00
C HIS A 332 -17.81 11.24 23.77
N VAL A 333 -16.88 10.33 23.44
CA VAL A 333 -17.14 8.89 23.43
C VAL A 333 -16.73 8.34 24.80
N ALA A 334 -17.71 7.89 25.58
CA ALA A 334 -17.50 7.15 26.81
C ALA A 334 -17.46 5.64 26.50
N PHE A 335 -16.46 4.94 27.06
CA PHE A 335 -16.29 3.48 26.99
C PHE A 335 -17.49 2.72 27.60
N PRO A 336 -17.80 1.48 27.16
CA PRO A 336 -18.96 0.75 27.64
C PRO A 336 -18.69 0.03 28.97
N GLY A 337 -19.51 0.34 29.98
CA GLY A 337 -19.78 -0.52 31.13
C GLY A 337 -21.11 -1.25 30.95
N LEU A 338 -21.25 -2.44 31.54
CA LEU A 338 -22.41 -3.33 31.44
C LEU A 338 -23.76 -2.61 31.55
N VAL A 339 -24.65 -2.85 30.58
CA VAL A 339 -26.04 -2.36 30.58
C VAL A 339 -26.98 -3.45 31.10
N TYR A 340 -27.69 -3.16 32.19
CA TYR A 340 -28.86 -3.93 32.63
C TYR A 340 -30.13 -3.22 32.14
N VAL A 341 -31.11 -3.96 31.61
CA VAL A 341 -32.38 -3.38 31.11
C VAL A 341 -33.47 -3.53 32.15
N GLN A 342 -34.10 -2.41 32.52
CA GLN A 342 -35.21 -2.33 33.46
C GLN A 342 -36.55 -2.53 32.72
N ARG A 343 -37.39 -3.47 33.16
CA ARG A 343 -38.77 -3.61 32.66
C ARG A 343 -39.75 -3.28 33.78
N ALA A 344 -40.57 -2.26 33.60
CA ALA A 344 -41.61 -1.90 34.57
C ALA A 344 -42.87 -2.74 34.32
N ALA A 345 -43.15 -3.68 35.22
CA ALA A 345 -44.48 -4.26 35.39
C ALA A 345 -44.67 -4.68 36.85
N GLY A 346 -45.48 -3.92 37.61
CA GLY A 346 -46.06 -4.31 38.89
C GLY A 346 -45.10 -4.76 40.00
N GLN A 347 -44.78 -3.83 40.93
CA GLN A 347 -44.15 -4.03 42.25
C GLN A 347 -43.61 -5.44 42.60
N ARG A 348 -42.53 -5.87 41.93
CA ARG A 348 -41.55 -6.88 42.40
C ARG A 348 -40.30 -6.80 41.51
N PHE A 349 -39.13 -6.89 42.12
CA PHE A 349 -37.83 -6.83 41.44
C PHE A 349 -37.26 -8.24 41.33
N ASP A 350 -37.19 -8.80 40.13
CA ASP A 350 -36.50 -10.07 39.87
C ASP A 350 -35.37 -9.86 38.85
N TRP A 351 -34.19 -10.37 39.17
CA TRP A 351 -33.04 -10.45 38.26
C TRP A 351 -33.19 -11.70 37.39
N VAL A 352 -33.21 -11.54 36.06
CA VAL A 352 -33.32 -12.67 35.13
C VAL A 352 -32.05 -12.76 34.27
N PRO A 353 -31.42 -13.93 34.12
CA PRO A 353 -30.30 -14.11 33.20
C PRO A 353 -30.76 -13.91 31.74
N VAL A 354 -29.93 -13.25 30.94
CA VAL A 354 -30.15 -13.07 29.50
C VAL A 354 -29.93 -14.40 28.77
N SER A 355 -30.89 -15.32 28.81
CA SER A 355 -30.82 -16.54 28.01
C SER A 355 -32.13 -16.97 27.33
N THR A 356 -33.22 -16.21 27.45
CA THR A 356 -34.46 -16.52 26.73
C THR A 356 -35.17 -15.26 26.26
N LEU A 357 -34.70 -14.73 25.13
CA LEU A 357 -35.48 -13.86 24.26
C LEU A 357 -35.15 -14.22 22.80
N LEU A 358 -35.91 -15.18 22.26
CA LEU A 358 -36.05 -15.39 20.83
C LEU A 358 -36.70 -14.13 20.24
N HIS A 359 -35.89 -13.17 19.83
CA HIS A 359 -36.30 -12.08 18.96
C HIS A 359 -35.76 -12.36 17.56
N SER A 360 -36.65 -12.32 16.58
CA SER A 360 -36.35 -12.25 15.17
C SER A 360 -35.19 -11.28 14.95
N CYS A 361 -34.03 -11.82 14.57
CA CYS A 361 -32.85 -11.03 14.28
C CYS A 361 -33.10 -10.33 12.94
N MET A 362 -33.68 -9.13 12.98
CA MET A 362 -33.41 -8.17 11.91
C MET A 362 -31.91 -7.93 11.98
N SER A 363 -31.16 -8.51 11.03
CA SER A 363 -29.72 -8.28 10.90
C SER A 363 -29.52 -6.77 10.78
N ALA A 364 -29.04 -6.13 11.84
CA ALA A 364 -28.71 -4.72 11.80
C ALA A 364 -27.64 -4.52 10.71
N ALA A 365 -27.80 -3.47 9.91
CA ALA A 365 -26.80 -3.09 8.91
C ALA A 365 -25.41 -3.00 9.56
N VAL A 366 -24.41 -3.64 8.93
CA VAL A 366 -23.02 -3.58 9.39
C VAL A 366 -22.47 -2.19 9.08
N PRO A 367 -22.05 -1.39 10.08
CA PRO A 367 -21.54 -0.05 9.83
C PRO A 367 -20.24 -0.10 9.02
N GLN A 368 -20.06 0.89 8.14
CA GLN A 368 -18.79 1.11 7.45
C GLN A 368 -17.74 1.59 8.46
N ILE A 369 -16.52 1.06 8.37
CA ILE A 369 -15.44 1.36 9.32
C ILE A 369 -14.76 2.70 8.98
N LYS A 370 -14.56 2.98 7.69
CA LYS A 370 -14.00 4.22 7.12
C LYS A 370 -12.62 4.64 7.63
N THR A 371 -11.88 3.75 8.27
CA THR A 371 -10.48 3.95 8.61
C THR A 371 -9.57 3.31 7.56
N PRO A 372 -8.44 3.94 7.21
CA PRO A 372 -7.49 3.36 6.28
C PRO A 372 -6.84 2.08 6.84
N GLY A 373 -6.09 1.39 5.98
CA GLY A 373 -5.25 0.24 6.36
C GLY A 373 -4.07 0.64 7.26
N PRO A 374 -3.19 -0.32 7.59
CA PRO A 374 -2.01 -0.06 8.41
C PRO A 374 -1.17 1.08 7.83
N GLY A 375 -0.81 2.08 8.63
CA GLY A 375 0.04 3.18 8.21
C GLY A 375 1.53 2.85 8.23
N PHE A 376 1.90 1.58 8.02
CA PHE A 376 3.29 1.15 7.88
C PHE A 376 3.46 0.02 6.87
N PHE A 377 4.60 -0.01 6.18
CA PHE A 377 4.96 -1.01 5.18
C PHE A 377 6.42 -1.39 5.37
N ARG A 378 6.78 -2.66 5.13
CA ARG A 378 8.08 -3.19 5.51
C ARG A 378 8.69 -4.08 4.45
N LEU A 379 10.01 -3.96 4.28
CA LEU A 379 10.83 -4.81 3.43
C LEU A 379 12.24 -4.95 4.01
N MET A 380 12.99 -5.95 3.51
CA MET A 380 14.41 -6.10 3.81
C MET A 380 15.27 -5.44 2.75
N LEU A 381 16.25 -4.64 3.16
CA LEU A 381 17.29 -4.07 2.31
C LEU A 381 18.62 -4.69 2.74
N GLY A 382 19.06 -5.72 2.03
CA GLY A 382 20.18 -6.55 2.49
C GLY A 382 19.93 -7.09 3.90
N ASP A 383 20.81 -6.72 4.84
CA ASP A 383 20.69 -7.08 6.26
C ASP A 383 19.81 -6.12 7.08
N PHE A 384 19.38 -4.99 6.51
CA PHE A 384 18.60 -3.97 7.21
C PHE A 384 17.10 -4.18 7.00
N GLU A 385 16.30 -3.90 8.03
CA GLU A 385 14.85 -3.84 7.91
C GLU A 385 14.44 -2.38 7.70
N VAL A 386 13.78 -2.08 6.59
CA VAL A 386 13.24 -0.75 6.29
C VAL A 386 11.72 -0.78 6.45
N THR A 387 11.20 0.12 7.27
CA THR A 387 9.77 0.32 7.49
C THR A 387 9.36 1.73 7.09
N THR A 388 8.57 1.89 6.03
CA THR A 388 7.87 3.15 5.78
C THR A 388 6.85 3.35 6.89
N ILE A 389 6.84 4.53 7.51
CA ILE A 389 5.83 4.97 8.47
C ILE A 389 5.08 6.15 7.86
N SER A 390 3.77 6.02 7.70
CA SER A 390 2.93 7.11 7.24
C SER A 390 2.71 8.11 8.37
N ASP A 391 2.91 9.39 8.09
CA ASP A 391 2.45 10.47 8.96
C ASP A 391 1.02 10.92 8.62
N GLY A 392 0.49 10.46 7.49
CA GLY A 392 -0.87 10.74 7.03
C GLY A 392 -0.94 11.13 5.56
N THR A 393 -2.03 11.79 5.18
CA THR A 393 -2.25 12.24 3.81
C THR A 393 -3.06 13.53 3.81
N LEU A 394 -2.54 14.54 3.14
CA LEU A 394 -3.21 15.80 2.87
C LEU A 394 -3.69 15.82 1.42
N ALA A 395 -4.80 16.49 1.11
CA ALA A 395 -5.22 16.68 -0.27
C ALA A 395 -5.18 18.18 -0.64
N LEU A 396 -4.50 18.51 -1.74
CA LEU A 396 -4.37 19.88 -2.22
C LEU A 396 -4.54 20.00 -3.74
N ASN A 397 -5.01 21.17 -4.18
CA ASN A 397 -5.08 21.47 -5.60
C ASN A 397 -3.65 21.73 -6.11
N PRO A 398 -3.18 21.04 -7.16
CA PRO A 398 -1.78 21.14 -7.59
C PRO A 398 -1.32 22.56 -7.89
N GLU A 399 -2.22 23.41 -8.37
CA GLU A 399 -1.98 24.83 -8.67
C GLU A 399 -1.59 25.65 -7.43
N PHE A 400 -1.88 25.14 -6.23
CA PHE A 400 -1.49 25.78 -4.98
C PHE A 400 0.01 25.72 -4.72
N ILE A 401 0.68 24.61 -5.02
CA ILE A 401 2.13 24.47 -4.81
C ILE A 401 2.95 24.53 -6.10
N MET A 402 2.34 24.34 -7.27
CA MET A 402 2.98 24.52 -8.58
C MET A 402 2.30 25.67 -9.35
N PRO A 403 2.36 26.93 -8.86
CA PRO A 403 1.63 28.04 -9.46
C PRO A 403 2.10 28.40 -10.88
N ASP A 404 3.36 28.12 -11.21
CA ASP A 404 3.97 28.43 -12.50
C ASP A 404 3.84 27.30 -13.53
N ALA A 405 3.31 26.14 -13.12
CA ALA A 405 3.11 25.01 -14.02
C ALA A 405 1.92 25.28 -14.97
N PRO A 406 2.04 24.96 -16.28
CA PRO A 406 0.92 25.12 -17.21
C PRO A 406 -0.29 24.29 -16.77
N SER A 407 -1.43 24.96 -16.50
CA SER A 407 -2.63 24.32 -15.93
C SER A 407 -3.18 23.17 -16.79
N ASP A 408 -3.05 23.26 -18.11
CA ASP A 408 -3.46 22.25 -19.07
C ASP A 408 -2.55 21.02 -19.02
N GLU A 409 -1.24 21.20 -18.84
CA GLU A 409 -0.27 20.12 -18.66
C GLU A 409 -0.54 19.35 -17.36
N ILE A 410 -0.71 20.08 -16.25
CA ILE A 410 -1.04 19.50 -14.94
C ILE A 410 -2.36 18.72 -14.99
N GLU A 411 -3.39 19.29 -15.61
CA GLU A 411 -4.69 18.61 -15.71
C GLU A 411 -4.64 17.37 -16.61
N ARG A 412 -3.87 17.40 -17.71
CA ARG A 412 -3.61 16.21 -18.54
C ARG A 412 -2.89 15.12 -17.74
N ALA A 413 -1.79 15.46 -17.08
CA ALA A 413 -1.01 14.55 -16.25
C ALA A 413 -1.85 13.91 -15.14
N ARG A 414 -2.64 14.72 -14.43
CA ARG A 414 -3.57 14.26 -13.39
C ARG A 414 -4.58 13.25 -13.92
N ARG A 415 -5.24 13.58 -15.05
CA ARG A 415 -6.25 12.70 -15.67
C ARG A 415 -5.65 11.37 -16.13
N ALA A 416 -4.44 11.40 -16.67
CA ALA A 416 -3.75 10.21 -17.15
C ALA A 416 -3.23 9.30 -16.04
N ALA A 417 -3.00 9.87 -14.85
CA ALA A 417 -2.60 9.17 -13.65
C ALA A 417 -3.78 8.80 -12.72
N PHE A 418 -5.02 9.06 -13.15
CA PHE A 418 -6.25 8.79 -12.38
C PHE A 418 -6.25 9.45 -10.98
N VAL A 419 -5.57 10.59 -10.84
CA VAL A 419 -5.44 11.29 -9.55
C VAL A 419 -6.69 12.14 -9.31
N PRO A 420 -7.38 12.07 -8.16
CA PRO A 420 -8.57 12.88 -7.91
C PRO A 420 -8.24 14.37 -7.70
N ARG A 421 -9.27 15.23 -7.65
CA ARG A 421 -9.17 16.61 -7.15
C ARG A 421 -9.93 16.72 -5.80
N PRO A 422 -9.36 17.38 -4.77
CA PRO A 422 -7.94 17.75 -4.64
C PRO A 422 -7.01 16.52 -4.71
N ALA A 423 -5.74 16.73 -5.09
CA ALA A 423 -4.76 15.66 -5.27
C ALA A 423 -4.15 15.26 -3.92
N PRO A 424 -4.15 13.96 -3.56
CA PRO A 424 -3.55 13.49 -2.32
C PRO A 424 -2.03 13.55 -2.38
N ILE A 425 -1.42 13.99 -1.28
CA ILE A 425 0.00 13.97 -0.98
C ILE A 425 0.19 13.21 0.33
N SER A 426 1.00 12.17 0.28
CA SER A 426 1.33 11.36 1.47
C SER A 426 2.48 12.02 2.24
N GLY A 427 2.56 11.78 3.54
CA GLY A 427 3.77 12.00 4.32
C GLY A 427 4.31 10.65 4.74
N ASN A 428 5.53 10.34 4.32
CA ASN A 428 6.21 9.10 4.64
C ASN A 428 7.54 9.43 5.33
N ALA A 429 7.78 8.79 6.45
CA ALA A 429 9.09 8.68 7.08
C ALA A 429 9.61 7.25 6.95
N PHE A 430 10.91 7.05 7.13
CA PHE A 430 11.55 5.75 6.91
C PHE A 430 12.33 5.33 8.14
N LEU A 431 11.86 4.27 8.79
CA LEU A 431 12.51 3.67 9.96
C LEU A 431 13.40 2.51 9.51
N VAL A 432 14.69 2.59 9.79
CA VAL A 432 15.71 1.61 9.37
C VAL A 432 16.30 0.95 10.61
N ASN A 433 16.14 -0.37 10.72
CA ASN A 433 16.75 -1.19 11.77
C ASN A 433 17.97 -1.94 11.20
N THR A 434 19.16 -1.51 11.60
CA THR A 434 20.45 -2.09 11.17
C THR A 434 20.92 -3.26 12.03
N LYS A 435 20.12 -3.69 13.01
CA LYS A 435 20.48 -4.56 14.15
C LYS A 435 21.27 -3.82 15.24
N ASP A 436 22.13 -2.89 14.87
CA ASP A 436 22.92 -2.08 15.81
C ASP A 436 22.22 -0.76 16.18
N HIS A 437 21.51 -0.16 15.23
CA HIS A 437 20.83 1.12 15.36
C HIS A 437 19.38 1.04 14.87
N LEU A 438 18.53 1.88 15.46
CA LEU A 438 17.17 2.13 14.99
C LEU A 438 17.07 3.60 14.57
N VAL A 439 17.22 3.82 13.27
CA VAL A 439 17.34 5.13 12.65
C VAL A 439 16.01 5.54 12.04
N LEU A 440 15.49 6.71 12.40
CA LEU A 440 14.32 7.29 11.76
C LEU A 440 14.74 8.42 10.82
N ILE A 441 14.46 8.29 9.52
CA ILE A 441 14.66 9.34 8.53
C ILE A 441 13.35 10.11 8.35
N ASP A 442 13.37 11.39 8.70
CA ASP A 442 12.23 12.30 8.87
C ASP A 442 11.21 11.85 9.92
N THR A 443 10.43 12.80 10.47
CA THR A 443 9.59 12.59 11.66
C THR A 443 8.15 13.04 11.50
N GLY A 444 7.73 13.44 10.30
CA GLY A 444 6.37 13.91 10.07
C GLY A 444 6.14 15.31 10.64
N ALA A 445 4.89 15.76 10.60
CA ALA A 445 4.49 17.11 11.01
C ALA A 445 4.23 17.26 12.51
N GLY A 446 4.22 16.17 13.28
CA GLY A 446 3.68 16.20 14.64
C GLY A 446 2.24 16.72 14.60
N SER A 447 1.88 17.71 15.42
CA SER A 447 0.55 18.33 15.36
C SER A 447 0.49 19.58 14.46
N LEU A 448 1.60 19.98 13.85
CA LEU A 448 1.77 21.31 13.23
C LEU A 448 0.96 21.47 11.93
N MET A 449 0.47 20.38 11.33
CA MET A 449 -0.30 20.38 10.08
C MET A 449 -1.70 19.78 10.22
N GLY A 450 -2.30 19.93 11.41
CA GLY A 450 -3.69 19.56 11.65
C GLY A 450 -3.93 18.04 11.67
N PRO A 451 -5.19 17.59 11.56
CA PRO A 451 -5.55 16.19 11.79
C PRO A 451 -5.18 15.23 10.64
N TYR A 452 -4.71 15.77 9.52
CA TYR A 452 -4.38 15.04 8.29
C TYR A 452 -2.99 14.40 8.33
N PHE A 453 -2.09 15.04 9.05
CA PHE A 453 -0.77 14.56 9.41
C PHE A 453 -0.73 14.19 10.91
N GLY A 454 0.46 13.90 11.44
CA GLY A 454 0.66 13.57 12.86
C GLY A 454 0.31 12.13 13.24
N LYS A 455 0.26 11.21 12.27
CA LYS A 455 0.00 9.79 12.51
C LYS A 455 1.25 8.96 12.76
N LEU A 456 2.44 9.57 12.60
CA LEU A 456 3.71 8.85 12.66
C LEU A 456 3.91 8.07 13.98
N LEU A 457 3.61 8.66 15.14
CA LEU A 457 3.80 7.96 16.43
C LEU A 457 2.81 6.82 16.67
N GLU A 458 1.59 6.94 16.15
CA GLU A 458 0.63 5.83 16.15
C GLU A 458 1.15 4.69 15.29
N ASN A 459 1.65 5.02 14.09
CA ASN A 459 2.12 4.05 13.12
C ASN A 459 3.47 3.40 13.50
N ILE A 460 4.38 4.09 14.20
CA ILE A 460 5.58 3.48 14.81
C ILE A 460 5.18 2.38 15.80
N ARG A 461 4.19 2.65 16.66
CA ARG A 461 3.68 1.68 17.63
C ARG A 461 2.97 0.52 16.96
N ALA A 462 2.15 0.80 15.95
CA ALA A 462 1.49 -0.22 15.14
C ALA A 462 2.50 -1.10 14.40
N ALA A 463 3.64 -0.55 13.99
CA ALA A 463 4.74 -1.28 13.40
C ALA A 463 5.54 -2.14 14.40
N GLY A 464 5.21 -2.08 15.70
CA GLY A 464 5.83 -2.86 16.77
C GLY A 464 7.07 -2.21 17.41
N TYR A 465 7.37 -0.96 17.06
CA TYR A 465 8.46 -0.18 17.65
C TYR A 465 7.94 0.84 18.66
N ARG A 466 8.84 1.43 19.45
CA ARG A 466 8.52 2.53 20.37
C ARG A 466 9.45 3.72 20.12
N PRO A 467 8.97 4.97 20.32
CA PRO A 467 9.81 6.17 20.12
C PRO A 467 11.11 6.15 20.94
N GLU A 468 11.10 5.55 22.14
CA GLU A 468 12.29 5.47 23.00
C GLU A 468 13.34 4.48 22.50
N GLN A 469 13.00 3.60 21.55
CA GLN A 469 13.94 2.68 20.93
C GLN A 469 14.75 3.33 19.81
N ILE A 470 14.31 4.46 19.29
CA ILE A 470 14.99 5.19 18.21
C ILE A 470 16.19 5.91 18.82
N ASP A 471 17.37 5.62 18.29
CA ASP A 471 18.64 6.14 18.77
C ASP A 471 19.26 7.18 17.83
N ASN A 472 18.76 7.27 16.59
CA ASN A 472 19.17 8.27 15.62
C ASN A 472 17.94 8.79 14.86
N VAL A 473 17.88 10.11 14.65
CA VAL A 473 16.92 10.74 13.75
C VAL A 473 17.67 11.56 12.73
N PHE A 474 17.44 11.30 11.46
CA PHE A 474 18.07 12.00 10.34
C PHE A 474 17.01 12.82 9.60
N LEU A 475 17.17 14.14 9.56
CA LEU A 475 16.24 15.03 8.88
C LEU A 475 16.78 15.37 7.50
N THR A 476 16.01 15.12 6.45
CA THR A 476 16.36 15.48 5.06
C THR A 476 16.47 16.99 4.93
N HIS A 477 15.55 17.72 5.57
CA HIS A 477 15.53 19.17 5.68
C HIS A 477 14.58 19.60 6.82
N LEU A 478 14.53 20.91 7.13
CA LEU A 478 13.82 21.43 8.30
C LEU A 478 12.41 21.95 8.02
N HIS A 479 11.74 21.49 6.95
CA HIS A 479 10.32 21.78 6.79
C HIS A 479 9.46 21.13 7.86
N THR A 480 8.29 21.73 8.09
CA THR A 480 7.37 21.40 9.18
C THR A 480 6.97 19.92 9.17
N ASP A 481 6.70 19.34 8.01
CA ASP A 481 6.28 17.95 7.81
C ASP A 481 7.40 16.91 7.86
N HIS A 482 8.65 17.34 8.02
CA HIS A 482 9.80 16.45 8.19
C HIS A 482 10.34 16.51 9.62
N MET A 483 10.39 17.71 10.21
CA MET A 483 10.97 17.94 11.52
C MET A 483 9.93 18.09 12.63
N GLY A 484 8.67 18.40 12.31
CA GLY A 484 7.63 18.72 13.28
C GLY A 484 7.36 17.63 14.33
N GLY A 485 7.64 16.37 14.02
CA GLY A 485 7.45 15.24 14.94
C GLY A 485 8.58 15.01 15.94
N VAL A 486 9.69 15.75 15.93
CA VAL A 486 10.79 15.55 16.89
C VAL A 486 10.41 15.93 18.32
N THR A 487 9.42 16.81 18.50
CA THR A 487 8.92 17.24 19.83
C THR A 487 7.41 17.25 19.89
N THR A 488 6.87 17.18 21.10
CA THR A 488 5.47 17.55 21.32
C THR A 488 5.30 19.05 21.10
N THR A 489 4.12 19.45 20.67
CA THR A 489 3.75 20.86 20.45
C THR A 489 2.97 21.44 21.62
N ASP A 490 2.90 20.72 22.74
CA ASP A 490 2.39 21.25 24.00
C ASP A 490 3.44 22.18 24.62
N ASP A 491 3.04 22.94 25.65
CA ASP A 491 3.89 23.97 26.28
C ASP A 491 5.24 23.43 26.80
N ASP A 492 5.33 22.11 27.02
CA ASP A 492 6.52 21.45 27.54
C ASP A 492 7.58 21.15 26.45
N HIS A 493 7.22 21.18 25.17
CA HIS A 493 8.08 20.79 24.03
C HIS A 493 8.93 19.55 24.31
N ARG A 494 8.31 18.47 24.77
CA ARG A 494 9.04 17.27 25.21
C ARG A 494 9.66 16.57 24.01
N MET A 495 10.88 16.05 24.19
CA MET A 495 11.52 15.19 23.19
C MET A 495 10.66 13.94 22.97
N VAL A 496 10.23 13.73 21.73
CA VAL A 496 9.46 12.54 21.33
C VAL A 496 10.36 11.31 21.22
N PHE A 497 11.63 11.50 20.84
CA PHE A 497 12.64 10.45 20.71
C PHE A 497 13.75 10.70 21.75
N PRO A 498 13.52 10.47 23.04
CA PRO A 498 14.39 10.96 24.13
C PRO A 498 15.81 10.37 24.11
N ASN A 499 15.99 9.22 23.46
CA ASN A 499 17.29 8.55 23.34
C ASN A 499 18.02 8.88 22.04
N ALA A 500 17.36 9.58 21.10
CA ALA A 500 17.92 9.82 19.79
C ALA A 500 18.97 10.94 19.78
N VAL A 501 19.92 10.84 18.85
CA VAL A 501 20.67 11.98 18.33
C VAL A 501 20.01 12.46 17.05
N ILE A 502 19.61 13.73 17.01
CA ILE A 502 19.03 14.38 15.84
C ILE A 502 20.16 14.94 14.97
N ARG A 503 20.15 14.62 13.68
CA ARG A 503 21.13 15.11 12.69
C ARG A 503 20.44 15.70 11.47
N THR A 504 21.05 16.74 10.92
CA THR A 504 20.69 17.38 9.65
C THR A 504 21.92 18.13 9.13
N SER A 505 21.88 18.65 7.92
CA SER A 505 23.02 19.41 7.40
C SER A 505 23.21 20.74 8.11
N GLN A 506 24.46 21.17 8.27
CA GLN A 506 24.77 22.48 8.85
C GLN A 506 24.16 23.62 8.02
N ALA A 507 24.03 23.46 6.70
CA ALA A 507 23.40 24.44 5.81
C ALA A 507 21.91 24.65 6.13
N GLU A 508 21.17 23.60 6.52
CA GLU A 508 19.80 23.74 7.01
C GLU A 508 19.75 24.54 8.32
N VAL A 509 20.67 24.24 9.25
CA VAL A 509 20.75 24.93 10.54
C VAL A 509 21.02 26.42 10.36
N ASP A 510 22.04 26.76 9.57
CA ASP A 510 22.44 28.15 9.30
C ASP A 510 21.31 28.96 8.67
N PHE A 511 20.44 28.31 7.89
CA PHE A 511 19.29 28.95 7.28
C PHE A 511 18.10 29.07 8.24
N TRP A 512 17.53 27.94 8.68
CA TRP A 512 16.23 27.90 9.37
C TRP A 512 16.30 28.29 10.85
N MET A 513 17.46 28.18 11.48
CA MET A 513 17.63 28.66 12.86
C MET A 513 17.90 30.16 12.93
N ASN A 514 18.06 30.84 11.78
CA ASN A 514 18.27 32.27 11.68
C ASN A 514 17.01 32.98 11.13
N SER A 515 16.21 33.56 12.02
CA SER A 515 14.96 34.26 11.66
C SER A 515 15.17 35.46 10.71
N ALA A 516 16.40 35.98 10.58
CA ALA A 516 16.70 37.03 9.59
C ALA A 516 16.55 36.55 8.14
N ASN A 517 16.51 35.24 7.90
CA ASN A 517 16.25 34.66 6.59
C ASN A 517 14.75 34.59 6.23
N ALA A 518 13.82 34.90 7.15
CA ALA A 518 12.38 34.84 6.89
C ALA A 518 11.91 35.65 5.66
N PRO A 519 12.48 36.81 5.29
CA PRO A 519 12.13 37.52 4.06
C PRO A 519 12.51 36.78 2.77
N LYS A 520 13.35 35.74 2.83
CA LYS A 520 13.84 34.97 1.68
C LYS A 520 12.91 33.82 1.28
N VAL A 521 11.85 33.55 2.05
CA VAL A 521 10.93 32.43 1.80
C VAL A 521 9.50 32.91 1.57
N HIS A 522 8.70 32.05 0.95
CA HIS A 522 7.27 32.29 0.77
C HIS A 522 6.55 32.38 2.12
N ASP A 523 5.49 33.20 2.22
CA ASP A 523 4.76 33.45 3.47
C ASP A 523 4.26 32.19 4.17
N ILE A 524 3.89 31.17 3.38
CA ILE A 524 3.36 29.90 3.88
C ILE A 524 4.35 29.10 4.74
N ILE A 525 5.66 29.25 4.50
CA ILE A 525 6.75 28.53 5.21
C ILE A 525 7.52 29.44 6.17
N LYS A 526 7.12 30.70 6.36
CA LYS A 526 7.68 31.57 7.40
C LYS A 526 7.50 31.01 8.83
N PRO A 527 6.40 30.33 9.19
CA PRO A 527 6.28 29.74 10.52
C PRO A 527 7.37 28.71 10.84
N THR A 528 7.97 28.07 9.82
CA THR A 528 9.01 27.06 9.96
C THR A 528 10.22 27.53 10.76
N PHE A 529 10.61 28.82 10.68
CA PHE A 529 11.73 29.36 11.47
C PHE A 529 11.51 29.22 12.98
N ALA A 530 10.34 29.65 13.46
CA ALA A 530 10.01 29.56 14.89
C ALA A 530 9.78 28.11 15.32
N GLN A 531 9.16 27.31 14.44
CA GLN A 531 8.93 25.88 14.68
C GLN A 531 10.25 25.10 14.80
N ALA A 532 11.22 25.33 13.91
CA ALA A 532 12.54 24.69 13.96
C ALA A 532 13.29 25.03 15.24
N GLN A 533 13.31 26.31 15.62
CA GLN A 533 13.92 26.77 16.87
C GLN A 533 13.29 26.09 18.09
N ALA A 534 11.96 26.05 18.16
CA ALA A 534 11.24 25.44 19.27
C ALA A 534 11.45 23.91 19.32
N ALA A 535 11.36 23.24 18.18
CA ALA A 535 11.41 21.78 18.09
C ALA A 535 12.82 21.21 18.36
N LEU A 536 13.88 21.93 17.96
CA LEU A 536 15.26 21.46 18.15
C LEU A 536 15.87 21.88 19.50
N ALA A 537 15.35 22.94 20.14
CA ALA A 537 15.89 23.43 21.42
C ALA A 537 15.99 22.37 22.53
N PRO A 538 15.02 21.45 22.74
CA PRO A 538 15.15 20.37 23.72
C PRO A 538 16.35 19.46 23.48
N TYR A 539 16.60 19.09 22.22
CA TYR A 539 17.72 18.23 21.84
C TYR A 539 19.06 18.98 21.93
N GLN A 540 19.11 20.26 21.60
CA GLN A 540 20.28 21.11 21.83
C GLN A 540 20.64 21.18 23.31
N ARG A 541 19.67 21.44 24.18
CA ARG A 541 19.88 21.47 25.65
C ARG A 541 20.35 20.12 26.21
N ALA A 542 19.91 19.02 25.60
CA ALA A 542 20.32 17.67 25.97
C ALA A 542 21.65 17.21 25.32
N ASN A 543 22.32 18.07 24.54
CA ASN A 543 23.50 17.72 23.73
C ASN A 543 23.27 16.53 22.77
N ARG A 544 22.07 16.49 22.19
CA ARG A 544 21.55 15.45 21.28
C ARG A 544 21.22 15.99 19.89
N PHE A 545 21.70 17.19 19.55
CA PHE A 545 21.61 17.75 18.21
C PHE A 545 23.01 17.86 17.63
N GLN A 546 23.29 17.11 16.55
CA GLN A 546 24.60 17.02 15.91
C GLN A 546 24.47 17.25 14.40
N PRO A 547 24.54 18.51 13.93
CA PRO A 547 24.60 18.80 12.51
C PRO A 547 25.87 18.25 11.87
N PHE A 548 25.81 17.88 10.60
CA PHE A 548 26.97 17.44 9.81
C PHE A 548 27.29 18.41 8.68
N ASN A 549 28.55 18.43 8.25
CA ASN A 549 29.01 19.31 7.17
C ASN A 549 29.13 18.56 5.83
N ALA A 550 29.24 19.30 4.73
CA ALA A 550 29.34 18.75 3.37
C ALA A 550 30.62 17.93 3.09
N THR A 551 31.55 17.87 4.04
CA THR A 551 32.75 17.02 3.97
C THR A 551 32.53 15.61 4.53
N GLU A 552 31.41 15.38 5.20
CA GLU A 552 31.06 14.07 5.74
C GLU A 552 30.35 13.27 4.65
N ASP A 553 30.98 12.19 4.16
CA ASP A 553 30.35 11.28 3.22
C ASP A 553 29.44 10.28 3.94
N GLU A 554 29.85 9.75 5.10
CA GLU A 554 29.11 8.75 5.90
C GLU A 554 28.94 9.23 7.35
N ILE A 555 27.70 9.23 7.86
CA ILE A 555 27.36 9.75 9.21
C ILE A 555 27.06 8.64 10.22
N LEU A 556 26.82 7.43 9.74
CA LEU A 556 26.58 6.20 10.50
C LEU A 556 26.85 5.01 9.57
N PRO A 557 27.36 3.86 10.04
CA PRO A 557 27.61 2.70 9.19
C PRO A 557 26.40 2.33 8.31
N GLY A 558 26.61 2.35 6.99
CA GLY A 558 25.57 2.07 6.00
C GLY A 558 24.67 3.27 5.66
N PHE A 559 25.01 4.48 6.12
CA PHE A 559 24.28 5.73 5.82
C PHE A 559 25.23 6.79 5.26
N ARG A 560 25.29 6.85 3.93
CA ARG A 560 26.00 7.88 3.18
C ARG A 560 25.07 9.06 2.89
N VAL A 561 25.57 10.28 2.98
CA VAL A 561 24.79 11.51 2.75
C VAL A 561 25.22 12.22 1.47
N VAL A 562 24.26 12.84 0.79
CA VAL A 562 24.53 13.77 -0.32
C VAL A 562 23.71 15.03 -0.09
N ILE A 563 24.39 16.14 0.15
CA ILE A 563 23.77 17.45 0.36
C ILE A 563 23.67 18.18 -0.99
N ARG A 564 22.48 18.66 -1.32
CA ARG A 564 22.18 19.37 -2.57
C ARG A 564 21.23 20.52 -2.26
N ALA A 565 21.66 21.74 -2.58
CA ALA A 565 20.78 22.90 -2.48
C ALA A 565 19.70 22.82 -3.58
N GLY A 566 18.54 23.43 -3.33
CA GLY A 566 17.46 23.50 -4.31
C GLY A 566 16.11 23.67 -3.62
N HIS A 567 15.58 22.55 -3.12
CA HIS A 567 14.35 22.57 -2.32
C HIS A 567 14.53 23.43 -1.07
N SER A 568 15.60 23.15 -0.33
CA SER A 568 16.11 23.97 0.77
C SER A 568 17.64 24.08 0.67
N PRO A 569 18.31 24.97 1.42
CA PRO A 569 19.74 25.24 1.23
C PRO A 569 20.65 24.06 1.55
N GLY A 570 20.20 23.15 2.41
CA GLY A 570 20.94 21.96 2.83
C GLY A 570 20.12 20.68 2.73
N HIS A 571 19.17 20.62 1.79
CA HIS A 571 18.41 19.41 1.53
C HIS A 571 19.36 18.21 1.33
N THR A 572 19.05 17.12 2.02
CA THR A 572 19.94 15.97 2.15
C THR A 572 19.24 14.69 1.67
N GLN A 573 19.93 13.99 0.79
CA GLN A 573 19.58 12.65 0.33
C GLN A 573 20.37 11.62 1.17
N TYR A 574 19.69 10.61 1.71
CA TYR A 574 20.32 9.54 2.49
C TYR A 574 20.40 8.25 1.67
N PHE A 575 21.61 7.79 1.39
CA PHE A 575 21.88 6.50 0.77
C PHE A 575 22.07 5.46 1.88
N VAL A 576 21.12 4.55 1.97
CA VAL A 576 21.11 3.42 2.91
C VAL A 576 21.66 2.20 2.19
N GLU A 577 22.75 1.63 2.69
CA GLU A 577 23.51 0.56 2.01
C GLU A 577 23.69 -0.65 2.94
N SER A 578 23.36 -1.84 2.44
CA SER A 578 23.49 -3.09 3.19
C SER A 578 23.60 -4.30 2.28
N ALA A 579 24.59 -5.15 2.51
CA ALA A 579 24.85 -6.38 1.74
C ALA A 579 24.80 -6.19 0.21
N GLY A 580 25.35 -5.08 -0.30
CA GLY A 580 25.39 -4.76 -1.73
C GLY A 580 24.09 -4.17 -2.31
N GLN A 581 23.04 -3.99 -1.50
CA GLN A 581 21.82 -3.29 -1.88
C GLN A 581 21.85 -1.83 -1.42
N THR A 582 21.24 -0.95 -2.20
CA THR A 582 21.17 0.49 -1.91
C THR A 582 19.73 1.00 -2.05
N MET A 583 19.28 1.75 -1.04
CA MET A 583 18.07 2.57 -1.07
C MET A 583 18.42 4.04 -0.90
N VAL A 584 17.83 4.91 -1.72
CA VAL A 584 17.96 6.35 -1.59
C VAL A 584 16.68 6.92 -1.00
N VAL A 585 16.76 7.42 0.24
CA VAL A 585 15.73 8.27 0.84
C VAL A 585 15.99 9.69 0.40
N TRP A 586 15.21 10.16 -0.58
CA TRP A 586 15.55 11.36 -1.34
C TRP A 586 14.91 12.65 -0.79
N GLY A 587 14.12 12.60 0.30
CA GLY A 587 13.33 13.74 0.77
C GLY A 587 12.38 14.31 -0.32
N ASP A 588 12.33 15.63 -0.43
CA ASP A 588 11.37 16.37 -1.27
C ASP A 588 11.83 16.65 -2.72
N ILE A 589 12.47 15.67 -3.35
CA ILE A 589 12.82 15.76 -4.77
C ILE A 589 11.56 15.88 -5.65
N THR A 590 10.47 15.21 -5.28
CA THR A 590 9.16 15.36 -5.94
C THR A 590 8.02 15.36 -4.93
N HIS A 591 6.98 16.17 -5.20
CA HIS A 591 5.75 16.28 -4.42
C HIS A 591 4.56 15.65 -5.16
N PHE A 592 4.55 15.79 -6.50
CA PHE A 592 3.57 15.16 -7.36
C PHE A 592 4.27 14.32 -8.43
N LEU A 593 4.57 13.06 -8.11
CA LEU A 593 5.32 12.20 -9.05
C LEU A 593 4.68 12.10 -10.43
N TRP A 594 3.34 12.19 -10.50
CA TRP A 594 2.58 12.06 -11.73
C TRP A 594 2.74 13.28 -12.65
N ALA A 595 3.25 14.41 -12.12
CA ALA A 595 3.61 15.60 -12.89
C ALA A 595 5.13 15.72 -13.04
N GLN A 596 5.89 15.57 -11.95
CA GLN A 596 7.33 15.86 -11.92
C GLN A 596 8.21 14.74 -12.48
N LEU A 597 7.79 13.47 -12.50
CA LEU A 597 8.57 12.42 -13.18
C LEU A 597 8.45 12.53 -14.71
N PRO A 598 7.24 12.75 -15.29
CA PRO A 598 7.12 13.00 -16.72
C PRO A 598 7.77 14.31 -17.17
N ASN A 599 7.77 15.34 -16.30
CA ASN A 599 8.44 16.62 -16.54
C ASN A 599 9.27 17.07 -15.31
N PRO A 600 10.54 16.66 -15.21
CA PRO A 600 11.42 17.03 -14.09
C PRO A 600 11.74 18.52 -13.97
N ALA A 601 11.37 19.33 -14.97
CA ALA A 601 11.54 20.78 -14.91
C ALA A 601 10.48 21.47 -14.04
N LEU A 602 9.37 20.79 -13.70
CA LEU A 602 8.33 21.36 -12.87
C LEU A 602 8.82 21.52 -11.42
N THR A 603 8.77 22.75 -10.93
CA THR A 603 9.13 23.13 -9.57
C THR A 603 7.90 23.42 -8.74
N VAL A 604 8.09 23.50 -7.43
CA VAL A 604 7.07 23.97 -6.48
C VAL A 604 7.49 25.32 -5.90
N LEU A 605 6.53 26.11 -5.41
CA LEU A 605 6.82 27.39 -4.72
C LEU A 605 7.67 27.22 -3.45
N LEU A 606 7.79 25.99 -2.96
CA LEU A 606 8.61 25.61 -1.80
C LEU A 606 10.08 25.41 -2.17
N ASP A 607 10.42 25.34 -3.47
CA ASP A 607 11.82 25.26 -3.90
C ASP A 607 12.48 26.65 -3.75
N LEU A 608 13.37 26.80 -2.76
CA LEU A 608 14.07 28.06 -2.49
C LEU A 608 15.01 28.49 -3.63
N ASP A 609 15.60 27.51 -4.32
CA ASP A 609 16.30 27.70 -5.59
C ASP A 609 15.76 26.72 -6.63
N ALA A 610 14.80 27.19 -7.42
CA ALA A 610 14.17 26.42 -8.49
C ALA A 610 15.18 25.85 -9.52
N THR A 611 16.28 26.55 -9.79
CA THR A 611 17.25 26.12 -10.80
C THR A 611 18.09 24.95 -10.27
N GLU A 612 18.60 25.06 -9.05
CA GLU A 612 19.33 23.96 -8.43
C GLU A 612 18.40 22.79 -8.09
N ALA A 613 17.14 23.02 -7.70
CA ALA A 613 16.16 21.95 -7.48
C ALA A 613 15.90 21.12 -8.75
N VAL A 614 15.77 21.77 -9.92
CA VAL A 614 15.62 21.07 -11.21
C VAL A 614 16.87 20.30 -11.59
N LYS A 615 18.04 20.89 -11.35
CA LYS A 615 19.33 20.24 -11.65
C LYS A 615 19.53 19.00 -10.78
N ASP A 616 19.39 19.12 -9.47
CA ASP A 616 19.51 18.00 -8.53
C ASP A 616 18.52 16.88 -8.86
N ARG A 617 17.24 17.23 -9.06
CA ARG A 617 16.22 16.28 -9.47
C ARG A 617 16.63 15.51 -10.73
N ARG A 618 17.12 16.19 -11.77
CA ARG A 618 17.52 15.52 -13.02
C ARG A 618 18.72 14.59 -12.82
N GLU A 619 19.76 15.06 -12.11
CA GLU A 619 20.96 14.27 -11.83
C GLU A 619 20.63 13.02 -11.00
N LEU A 620 19.80 13.18 -9.95
CA LEU A 620 19.39 12.06 -9.11
C LEU A 620 18.50 11.08 -9.86
N LEU A 621 17.48 11.54 -10.59
CA LEU A 621 16.60 10.65 -11.35
C LEU A 621 17.38 9.84 -12.39
N GLU A 622 18.40 10.45 -13.02
CA GLU A 622 19.31 9.75 -13.93
C GLU A 622 20.11 8.65 -13.21
N LEU A 623 20.74 8.99 -12.09
CA LEU A 623 21.49 8.03 -11.27
C LEU A 623 20.63 6.84 -10.83
N LEU A 624 19.41 7.12 -10.37
CA LEU A 624 18.48 6.10 -9.89
C LEU A 624 18.04 5.13 -11.00
N VAL A 625 17.85 5.62 -12.22
CA VAL A 625 17.59 4.76 -13.40
C VAL A 625 18.82 3.94 -13.76
N GLU A 626 19.99 4.57 -13.84
CA GLU A 626 21.24 3.90 -14.25
C GLU A 626 21.60 2.77 -13.28
N LYS A 627 21.55 3.07 -11.97
CA LYS A 627 21.95 2.14 -10.92
C LYS A 627 20.83 1.21 -10.46
N LYS A 628 19.57 1.50 -10.83
CA LYS A 628 18.39 0.73 -10.42
C LYS A 628 18.26 0.61 -8.89
N PHE A 629 18.68 1.64 -8.16
CA PHE A 629 18.55 1.66 -6.71
C PHE A 629 17.09 1.66 -6.28
N TRP A 630 16.81 1.18 -5.06
CA TRP A 630 15.54 1.45 -4.41
C TRP A 630 15.44 2.95 -4.13
N VAL A 631 14.23 3.48 -4.22
CA VAL A 631 13.91 4.87 -3.94
C VAL A 631 12.84 4.92 -2.87
N ALA A 632 13.02 5.79 -1.89
CA ALA A 632 12.10 6.06 -0.80
C ALA A 632 11.78 7.56 -0.76
N GLY A 633 10.51 7.91 -0.98
CA GLY A 633 10.07 9.31 -1.10
C GLY A 633 8.96 9.73 -0.15
N ALA A 634 9.17 10.89 0.50
CA ALA A 634 8.26 11.45 1.50
C ALA A 634 6.85 11.68 0.94
N HIS A 635 6.75 12.23 -0.26
CA HIS A 635 5.49 12.63 -0.90
C HIS A 635 5.02 11.71 -2.05
N ILE A 636 5.58 10.51 -2.11
CA ILE A 636 5.12 9.46 -3.01
C ILE A 636 3.96 8.71 -2.34
N PRO A 637 2.89 8.29 -3.07
CA PRO A 637 1.81 7.51 -2.49
C PRO A 637 2.37 6.37 -1.66
N PHE A 638 1.88 6.27 -0.42
CA PHE A 638 2.26 5.23 0.50
C PHE A 638 2.23 3.84 -0.18
N PRO A 639 3.31 3.02 -0.07
CA PRO A 639 4.41 3.14 0.90
C PRO A 639 5.59 4.01 0.46
N GLY A 640 5.49 4.70 -0.68
CA GLY A 640 6.54 5.60 -1.14
C GLY A 640 7.86 4.92 -1.52
N ILE A 641 7.86 3.60 -1.72
CA ILE A 641 9.04 2.81 -2.10
C ILE A 641 8.87 2.18 -3.48
N GLY A 642 9.92 2.23 -4.29
CA GLY A 642 9.92 1.68 -5.64
C GLY A 642 11.25 1.89 -6.37
N HIS A 643 11.21 1.67 -7.67
CA HIS A 643 12.28 1.93 -8.62
C HIS A 643 11.85 2.98 -9.65
N LEU A 644 12.82 3.43 -10.46
CA LEU A 644 12.58 4.32 -11.58
C LEU A 644 13.03 3.68 -12.90
N ARG A 645 12.28 3.98 -13.96
CA ARG A 645 12.70 3.70 -15.34
C ARG A 645 12.47 4.92 -16.22
N ARG A 646 13.11 4.96 -17.39
CA ARG A 646 12.80 5.98 -18.41
C ARG A 646 11.46 5.69 -19.07
N THR A 647 10.75 6.76 -19.42
CA THR A 647 9.62 6.66 -20.34
C THR A 647 10.12 6.30 -21.75
N VAL A 648 9.57 5.26 -22.36
CA VAL A 648 9.91 4.84 -23.73
C VAL A 648 8.89 5.40 -24.71
N ARG A 649 9.34 6.18 -25.70
CA ARG A 649 8.48 6.61 -26.82
C ARG A 649 8.45 5.52 -27.88
N LEU A 650 7.28 4.91 -28.11
CA LEU A 650 7.02 4.12 -29.33
C LEU A 650 6.37 5.05 -30.36
N GLY A 651 6.88 5.04 -31.59
CA GLY A 651 6.65 6.06 -32.64
C GLY A 651 5.25 6.11 -33.26
N ASN A 652 4.22 5.62 -32.57
CA ASN A 652 2.88 5.40 -33.10
C ASN A 652 1.83 6.20 -32.32
N GLY A 653 1.87 7.53 -32.42
CA GLY A 653 0.70 8.43 -32.39
C GLY A 653 -0.22 8.49 -31.16
N TYR A 654 -0.07 7.63 -30.16
CA TYR A 654 -0.85 7.71 -28.93
C TYR A 654 -0.30 8.82 -28.05
N GLU A 655 -1.20 9.66 -27.49
CA GLU A 655 -0.87 10.70 -26.51
C GLU A 655 -0.26 10.05 -25.25
N THR A 656 1.05 9.82 -25.27
CA THR A 656 1.80 9.51 -24.06
C THR A 656 1.87 10.78 -23.23
N VAL A 657 1.42 10.70 -21.98
CA VAL A 657 1.38 11.85 -21.04
C VAL A 657 2.76 12.09 -20.40
N GLY A 658 3.81 11.89 -21.18
CA GLY A 658 5.19 12.17 -20.82
C GLY A 658 5.91 12.81 -21.98
N LEU A 659 6.78 13.78 -21.67
CA LEU A 659 7.74 14.28 -22.61
C LEU A 659 8.64 13.12 -23.07
N ALA A 660 9.09 13.16 -24.32
CA ALA A 660 10.24 12.35 -24.70
C ALA A 660 11.37 12.70 -23.71
N ASN A 661 11.89 11.71 -22.98
CA ASN A 661 12.91 11.81 -21.92
C ASN A 661 12.41 12.01 -20.47
N GLY A 662 11.16 11.67 -20.15
CA GLY A 662 10.67 11.60 -18.75
C GLY A 662 11.03 10.30 -18.01
N TYR A 663 10.53 10.18 -16.78
CA TYR A 663 10.70 9.02 -15.89
C TYR A 663 9.35 8.43 -15.47
N GLU A 664 9.33 7.14 -15.13
CA GLU A 664 8.18 6.42 -14.59
C GLU A 664 8.53 5.76 -13.26
N TRP A 665 7.58 5.82 -12.33
CA TRP A 665 7.64 5.13 -11.05
C TRP A 665 7.20 3.67 -11.18
N VAL A 666 8.03 2.75 -10.69
CA VAL A 666 7.72 1.34 -10.56
C VAL A 666 7.57 1.03 -9.07
N PRO A 667 6.34 0.92 -8.53
CA PRO A 667 6.14 0.72 -7.09
C PRO A 667 6.67 -0.64 -6.64
N VAL A 668 7.09 -0.73 -5.39
CA VAL A 668 7.41 -2.01 -4.74
C VAL A 668 6.20 -2.95 -4.78
N VAL A 669 6.47 -4.24 -4.97
CA VAL A 669 5.47 -5.32 -4.93
C VAL A 669 5.26 -5.74 -3.48
N TYR A 670 4.00 -5.87 -3.06
CA TYR A 670 3.68 -6.41 -1.73
C TYR A 670 4.05 -7.90 -1.65
N ASP A 671 4.73 -8.28 -0.56
CA ASP A 671 4.94 -9.67 -0.19
C ASP A 671 4.54 -9.89 1.29
N SER A 672 3.75 -10.94 1.55
CA SER A 672 3.42 -11.39 2.90
C SER A 672 4.61 -12.04 3.63
N GLU A 673 5.74 -12.25 2.94
CA GLU A 673 7.02 -12.68 3.49
C GLU A 673 8.11 -11.64 3.14
N PRO A 674 8.34 -10.61 3.98
CA PRO A 674 9.24 -9.49 3.68
C PRO A 674 10.69 -9.90 3.38
N GLU A 675 11.13 -11.05 3.88
CA GLU A 675 12.48 -11.59 3.63
C GLU A 675 12.70 -12.00 2.16
N ARG A 676 11.64 -12.19 1.37
CA ARG A 676 11.72 -12.48 -0.07
C ARG A 676 11.84 -11.24 -0.93
N LEU A 677 11.55 -10.05 -0.38
CA LEU A 677 11.75 -8.78 -1.07
C LEU A 677 13.23 -8.42 -1.04
N VAL A 678 13.99 -9.00 -1.95
CA VAL A 678 15.38 -8.62 -2.25
C VAL A 678 15.39 -7.85 -3.57
N THR A 679 16.32 -6.90 -3.74
CA THR A 679 16.63 -6.38 -5.08
C THR A 679 16.81 -7.57 -6.01
N ALA A 680 16.07 -7.62 -7.12
CA ALA A 680 16.24 -8.70 -8.07
C ALA A 680 17.73 -8.79 -8.48
N ASP A 681 18.28 -9.99 -8.48
CA ASP A 681 19.53 -10.27 -9.16
C ASP A 681 19.29 -10.00 -10.65
N PHE A 682 19.47 -8.75 -11.09
CA PHE A 682 19.36 -8.35 -12.49
C PHE A 682 20.51 -8.90 -13.34
N VAL A 683 21.39 -9.70 -12.73
CA VAL A 683 22.55 -10.35 -13.33
C VAL A 683 22.29 -11.85 -13.48
N GLU A 684 21.31 -12.22 -14.30
CA GLU A 684 21.39 -13.51 -15.01
C GLU A 684 22.09 -13.22 -16.34
N THR A 685 23.39 -13.45 -16.39
CA THR A 685 24.13 -13.45 -17.65
C THR A 685 23.57 -14.55 -18.54
N ALA A 686 23.08 -14.19 -19.72
CA ALA A 686 22.61 -15.09 -20.77
C ALA A 686 23.72 -15.97 -21.41
N ASN A 687 24.71 -16.41 -20.64
CA ASN A 687 25.84 -17.22 -21.10
C ASN A 687 25.91 -18.55 -20.36
N ALA A 688 25.03 -19.47 -20.74
CA ALA A 688 25.23 -20.90 -20.55
C ALA A 688 24.97 -21.65 -21.86
N THR A 689 25.66 -21.24 -22.93
CA THR A 689 25.93 -22.13 -24.07
C THR A 689 27.28 -22.82 -23.83
N THR A 690 27.29 -23.81 -22.93
CA THR A 690 28.37 -24.80 -22.93
C THR A 690 28.23 -25.64 -24.20
N ARG A 691 29.04 -25.33 -25.22
CA ARG A 691 29.35 -26.28 -26.29
C ARG A 691 29.92 -27.54 -25.62
N PRO A 692 29.45 -28.76 -25.95
CA PRO A 692 30.13 -29.95 -25.50
C PRO A 692 31.48 -30.04 -26.22
N SER A 693 32.55 -30.14 -25.43
CA SER A 693 33.85 -30.59 -25.90
C SER A 693 33.80 -32.09 -26.20
N SER A 694 34.33 -32.44 -27.39
CA SER A 694 34.56 -33.76 -28.00
C SER A 694 33.34 -34.60 -28.36
#